data_AF-A0A8A1MLL8-F1
#
_entry.id   AF-A0A8A1MLL8-F1
#
_cell.length_a   1.000
_cell.length_b   1.000
_cell.length_c   1.000
_cell.angle_alpha   90.00
_cell.angle_beta   90.00
_cell.angle_gamma   90.00
#
_symmetry.space_group_name_H-M   'P 1'
#
loop_
_entity.id
_entity.type
_entity.pdbx_description
1 polymer ?
#
loop_
_entity_poly.entity_id
_entity_poly.type
_entity_poly.pdbx_seq_one_letter_code
_entity_poly.pdbx_strand_id
1 'polypeptide(L)'
;MPVSEIITDPSLLPVLQTSAETLSQCQNLLAMLDPSTLPSTPSQDFILSVSKQQKLVFSLLSQLRGLNRDSILSVRATKQATAEARQEIDRLHLHLQNLYYEQRHLNGEIAACESYDHKYLSLPLIPVEEFLIIHPELAEADPNQLMIARINHEHAEREKLEQARQELLKRKQALIAENKKRKDDLANLDQDLERFIDRTKLLAASPSQLRIFNTPNSTRPAPRPIFVDHDLTMQNKKEGKMGASSTDAKTNATRMTDQPAMKISAKRTLPPEKPEDIRTRTLVISAFWAIIIFLGLPMWWMTTSIYRARLPLDVMKDWADGKACRPVFPLQILVHAPSMNTPDAEHLIRTTQHALDDLNDFSAHHLRLRLVETSQSSGETSQVIPTAESDVEEKKNAALNVRLLPREGVVVPSSELHPYSEQLEIFYPVNQAPSTSTLNSLLATFIAAEVQKLFNEEKATIAYILSSSNTFGPSPQPSIPGGQGPSVNNREQGMAAIKSVAPQLAESIARRTTRSFKYAETYHLSFSLFTPGPLPSSWDIEPALQEYLLPLLGTLSPISNFSIDTQVQVYAHFAPTAAQPEFDESQNAWTLKKEELGSFINAAEWPLSPSIRKGPTINFILYIPSASQSPLVIKENGVTSWLIPQWGGVVILNPPLDPSLNPKSNPPHLSKDSLRNPLSTFSHQLLTLLGTPSSPASLPLRLQALVRIHTASLLLSASSTMGSLARLVRSLASIPIPLSVANSVSTTLSHLSATCELLREGRFKQALASARVAENEAERSFFEKSMVGQLYFPDEHKVAVYLPLLGPIGVPLVMALIREGRRVILAMRQRRIR
;
A
#
# COMPACT_ATOMS: atom_id res chain seq x y z
N MET A 1 56.24 -10.00 3.89
CA MET A 1 56.24 -11.45 4.17
C MET A 1 56.32 -12.19 2.85
N PRO A 2 57.22 -13.16 2.66
CA PRO A 2 57.25 -13.98 1.46
C PRO A 2 55.92 -14.74 1.29
N VAL A 3 55.43 -14.88 0.06
CA VAL A 3 54.13 -15.54 -0.25
C VAL A 3 54.03 -16.96 0.32
N SER A 4 55.17 -17.62 0.52
CA SER A 4 55.30 -18.93 1.18
C SER A 4 54.91 -18.95 2.66
N GLU A 5 54.87 -17.82 3.35
CA GLU A 5 54.44 -17.71 4.76
C GLU A 5 52.93 -17.45 4.91
N ILE A 6 52.25 -17.04 3.84
CA ILE A 6 50.83 -16.64 3.86
C ILE A 6 49.92 -17.82 3.46
N ILE A 7 50.39 -18.69 2.57
CA ILE A 7 49.60 -19.81 2.03
C ILE A 7 49.94 -21.08 2.81
N THR A 8 49.06 -21.45 3.74
CA THR A 8 49.20 -22.65 4.60
C THR A 8 48.44 -23.87 4.08
N ASP A 9 47.65 -23.71 3.00
CA ASP A 9 46.83 -24.79 2.46
C ASP A 9 47.72 -25.90 1.84
N PRO A 10 47.64 -27.15 2.33
CA PRO A 10 48.47 -28.25 1.85
C PRO A 10 48.27 -28.57 0.37
N SER A 11 47.12 -28.21 -0.22
CA SER A 11 46.83 -28.41 -1.64
C SER A 11 47.49 -27.37 -2.55
N LEU A 12 47.84 -26.19 -2.02
CA LEU A 12 48.41 -25.08 -2.79
C LEU A 12 49.93 -24.98 -2.65
N LEU A 13 50.52 -25.58 -1.61
CA LEU A 13 51.98 -25.64 -1.44
C LEU A 13 52.72 -26.29 -2.62
N PRO A 14 52.26 -27.42 -3.20
CA PRO A 14 52.92 -28.02 -4.37
C PRO A 14 52.88 -27.11 -5.60
N VAL A 15 51.75 -26.40 -5.82
CA VAL A 15 51.62 -25.44 -6.93
C VAL A 15 52.67 -24.34 -6.79
N LEU A 16 52.82 -23.79 -5.59
CA LEU A 16 53.78 -22.72 -5.30
C LEU A 16 55.22 -23.20 -5.52
N GLN A 17 55.59 -24.35 -4.97
CA GLN A 17 56.91 -24.94 -5.12
C GLN A 17 57.25 -25.23 -6.59
N THR A 18 56.36 -25.93 -7.31
CA THR A 18 56.55 -26.24 -8.73
C THR A 18 56.58 -24.97 -9.59
N SER A 19 55.82 -23.92 -9.24
CA SER A 19 55.87 -22.64 -9.96
C SER A 19 57.21 -21.92 -9.78
N ALA A 20 57.76 -21.92 -8.56
CA ALA A 20 59.06 -21.31 -8.26
C ALA A 20 60.21 -22.08 -8.95
N GLU A 21 60.14 -23.41 -8.94
CA GLU A 21 61.07 -24.26 -9.66
C GLU A 21 60.96 -24.07 -11.19
N THR A 22 59.75 -23.99 -11.74
CA THR A 22 59.56 -23.71 -13.17
C THR A 22 60.17 -22.37 -13.56
N LEU A 23 59.98 -21.35 -12.72
CA LEU A 23 60.52 -20.00 -12.95
C LEU A 23 62.05 -20.02 -12.97
N SER A 24 62.70 -20.68 -12.01
CA SER A 24 64.17 -20.75 -11.95
C SER A 24 64.74 -21.49 -13.18
N GLN A 25 64.11 -22.59 -13.60
CA GLN A 25 64.54 -23.34 -14.78
C GLN A 25 64.31 -22.58 -16.09
N CYS A 26 63.25 -21.76 -16.18
CA CYS A 26 63.03 -20.83 -17.29
C CYS A 26 64.11 -19.74 -17.34
N GLN A 27 64.48 -19.16 -16.19
CA GLN A 27 65.56 -18.17 -16.11
C GLN A 27 66.90 -18.77 -16.54
N ASN A 28 67.20 -20.01 -16.12
CA ASN A 28 68.39 -20.74 -16.56
C ASN A 28 68.39 -20.97 -18.08
N LEU A 29 67.25 -21.33 -18.66
CA LEU A 29 67.11 -21.51 -20.10
C LEU A 29 67.29 -20.19 -20.87
N LEU A 30 66.73 -19.09 -20.36
CA LEU A 30 66.89 -17.76 -20.95
C LEU A 30 68.34 -17.28 -20.86
N ALA A 31 69.04 -17.53 -19.75
CA ALA A 31 70.45 -17.21 -19.61
C ALA A 31 71.34 -17.98 -20.60
N MET A 32 71.00 -19.24 -20.91
CA MET A 32 71.69 -20.02 -21.95
C MET A 32 71.39 -19.55 -23.37
N LEU A 33 70.28 -18.83 -23.59
CA LEU A 33 69.85 -18.32 -24.89
C LEU A 33 70.15 -16.82 -25.06
N ASP A 34 70.92 -16.22 -24.16
CA ASP A 34 71.22 -14.80 -24.17
C ASP A 34 72.10 -14.45 -25.39
N PRO A 35 71.63 -13.57 -26.31
CA PRO A 35 72.33 -13.21 -27.55
C PRO A 35 73.73 -12.63 -27.33
N SER A 36 74.02 -12.12 -26.14
CA SER A 36 75.33 -11.57 -25.78
C SER A 36 76.40 -12.62 -25.50
N THR A 37 76.02 -13.86 -25.20
CA THR A 37 76.92 -14.95 -24.79
C THR A 37 77.00 -16.11 -25.80
N LEU A 38 76.27 -16.01 -26.91
CA LEU A 38 76.16 -17.05 -27.94
C LEU A 38 77.36 -17.03 -28.90
N PRO A 39 78.10 -18.15 -29.07
CA PRO A 39 79.14 -18.26 -30.09
C PRO A 39 78.52 -18.31 -31.51
N SER A 40 79.21 -17.74 -32.51
CA SER A 40 78.72 -17.59 -33.90
C SER A 40 78.37 -18.90 -34.63
N THR A 41 78.84 -20.04 -34.11
CA THR A 41 78.44 -21.39 -34.52
C THR A 41 78.28 -22.24 -33.25
N PRO A 42 77.05 -22.58 -32.83
CA PRO A 42 76.83 -23.38 -31.64
C PRO A 42 77.33 -24.81 -31.84
N SER A 43 78.10 -25.33 -30.87
CA SER A 43 78.56 -26.72 -30.89
C SER A 43 77.37 -27.68 -30.71
N GLN A 44 77.47 -28.89 -31.27
CA GLN A 44 76.38 -29.88 -31.19
C GLN A 44 76.04 -30.28 -29.75
N ASP A 45 77.03 -30.27 -28.84
CA ASP A 45 76.83 -30.52 -27.41
C ASP A 45 76.05 -29.40 -26.72
N PHE A 46 76.23 -28.15 -27.14
CA PHE A 46 75.49 -26.99 -26.63
C PHE A 46 74.01 -27.03 -27.05
N ILE A 47 73.73 -27.42 -28.30
CA ILE A 47 72.34 -27.61 -28.77
C ILE A 47 71.65 -28.72 -27.97
N LEU A 48 72.38 -29.80 -27.64
CA LEU A 48 71.86 -30.90 -26.84
C LEU A 48 71.59 -30.49 -25.38
N SER A 49 72.41 -29.65 -24.76
CA SER A 49 72.18 -29.15 -23.40
C SER A 49 70.97 -28.22 -23.33
N VAL A 50 70.82 -27.31 -24.30
CA VAL A 50 69.62 -26.46 -24.43
C VAL A 50 68.36 -27.30 -24.64
N SER A 51 68.41 -28.33 -25.50
CA SER A 51 67.27 -29.23 -25.71
C SER A 51 66.87 -30.02 -24.45
N LYS A 52 67.85 -30.47 -23.65
CA LYS A 52 67.59 -31.14 -22.37
C LYS A 52 66.91 -30.19 -21.37
N GLN A 53 67.42 -28.96 -21.26
CA GLN A 53 66.82 -27.96 -20.38
C GLN A 53 65.40 -27.58 -20.81
N GLN A 54 65.18 -27.42 -22.12
CA GLN A 54 63.86 -27.12 -22.68
C GLN A 54 62.85 -28.24 -22.35
N LYS A 55 63.24 -29.51 -22.46
CA LYS A 55 62.38 -30.65 -22.10
C LYS A 55 62.04 -30.66 -20.60
N LEU A 56 63.00 -30.33 -19.74
CA LEU A 56 62.80 -30.21 -18.29
C LEU A 56 61.79 -29.12 -17.97
N VAL A 57 61.93 -27.93 -18.57
CA VAL A 57 60.95 -26.84 -18.42
C VAL A 57 59.57 -27.28 -18.89
N PHE A 58 59.44 -27.93 -20.04
CA PHE A 58 58.14 -28.39 -20.52
C PHE A 58 57.48 -29.44 -19.62
N SER A 59 58.26 -30.34 -19.00
CA SER A 59 57.71 -31.28 -18.02
C SER A 59 57.16 -30.58 -16.78
N LEU A 60 57.90 -29.62 -16.22
CA LEU A 60 57.46 -28.84 -15.07
C LEU A 60 56.22 -28.00 -15.38
N LEU A 61 56.16 -27.42 -16.58
CA LEU A 61 55.02 -26.62 -17.04
C LEU A 61 53.76 -27.49 -17.23
N SER A 62 53.92 -28.74 -17.67
CA SER A 62 52.81 -29.71 -17.72
C SER A 62 52.31 -30.09 -16.32
N GLN A 63 53.22 -30.32 -15.38
CA GLN A 63 52.89 -30.61 -13.99
C GLN A 63 52.17 -29.43 -13.32
N LEU A 64 52.67 -28.21 -13.51
CA LEU A 64 52.06 -26.98 -13.00
C LEU A 64 50.65 -26.77 -13.55
N ARG A 65 50.42 -27.05 -14.84
CA ARG A 65 49.07 -27.00 -15.44
C ARG A 65 48.11 -28.01 -14.82
N GLY A 66 48.60 -29.21 -14.51
CA GLY A 66 47.83 -30.24 -13.79
C GLY A 66 47.42 -29.77 -12.40
N LEU A 67 48.40 -29.34 -11.59
CA LEU A 67 48.16 -28.86 -10.23
C LEU A 67 47.23 -27.64 -10.20
N ASN A 68 47.39 -26.69 -11.14
CA ASN A 68 46.50 -25.53 -11.25
C ASN A 68 45.05 -25.94 -11.60
N ARG A 69 44.86 -26.94 -12.46
CA ARG A 69 43.53 -27.46 -12.79
C ARG A 69 42.86 -28.07 -11.55
N ASP A 70 43.62 -28.81 -10.75
CA ASP A 70 43.12 -29.44 -9.53
C ASP A 70 42.73 -28.38 -8.47
N SER A 71 43.52 -27.32 -8.31
CA SER A 71 43.17 -26.18 -7.45
C SER A 71 41.90 -25.46 -7.92
N ILE A 72 41.69 -25.29 -9.23
CA ILE A 72 40.46 -24.69 -9.76
C ILE A 72 39.25 -25.58 -9.47
N LEU A 73 39.41 -26.91 -9.55
CA LEU A 73 38.35 -27.86 -9.24
C LEU A 73 38.00 -27.85 -7.74
N SER A 74 38.99 -27.78 -6.84
CA SER A 74 38.74 -27.69 -5.40
C SER A 74 38.00 -26.40 -5.03
N VAL A 75 38.38 -25.25 -5.60
CA VAL A 75 37.69 -23.97 -5.40
C VAL A 75 36.22 -24.05 -5.85
N ARG A 76 35.95 -24.71 -6.99
CA ARG A 76 34.56 -24.92 -7.46
C ARG A 76 33.77 -25.80 -6.50
N ALA A 77 34.37 -26.88 -5.99
CA ALA A 77 33.73 -27.76 -5.02
C ALA A 77 33.39 -27.00 -3.71
N THR A 78 34.33 -26.21 -3.17
CA THR A 78 34.09 -25.39 -1.98
C THR A 78 33.01 -24.34 -2.22
N LYS A 79 33.00 -23.70 -3.41
CA LYS A 79 31.94 -22.75 -3.78
C LYS A 79 30.57 -23.42 -3.85
N GLN A 80 30.50 -24.65 -4.32
CA GLN A 80 29.25 -25.40 -4.37
C GLN A 80 28.78 -25.78 -2.96
N ALA A 81 29.66 -26.35 -2.12
CA ALA A 81 29.32 -26.73 -0.75
C ALA A 81 28.87 -25.53 0.10
N THR A 82 29.53 -24.37 -0.06
CA THR A 82 29.12 -23.13 0.63
C THR A 82 27.80 -22.58 0.12
N ALA A 83 27.50 -22.71 -1.18
CA ALA A 83 26.20 -22.33 -1.74
C ALA A 83 25.07 -23.22 -1.23
N GLU A 84 25.30 -24.54 -1.13
CA GLU A 84 24.33 -25.50 -0.59
C GLU A 84 24.03 -25.23 0.89
N ALA A 85 25.07 -25.05 1.72
CA ALA A 85 24.90 -24.70 3.13
C ALA A 85 24.18 -23.36 3.32
N ARG A 86 24.50 -22.36 2.48
CA ARG A 86 23.78 -21.08 2.49
C ARG A 86 22.30 -21.24 2.15
N GLN A 87 21.97 -22.04 1.15
CA GLN A 87 20.59 -22.30 0.76
C GLN A 87 19.80 -22.98 1.88
N GLU A 88 20.43 -23.88 2.64
CA GLU A 88 19.83 -24.51 3.81
C GLU A 88 19.55 -23.48 4.93
N ILE A 89 20.52 -22.61 5.22
CA ILE A 89 20.35 -21.52 6.19
C ILE A 89 19.21 -20.59 5.77
N ASP A 90 19.16 -20.20 4.49
CA ASP A 90 18.11 -19.32 3.96
C ASP A 90 16.72 -19.98 4.11
N ARG A 91 16.62 -21.30 3.90
CA ARG A 91 15.38 -22.05 4.12
C ARG A 91 14.97 -22.09 5.59
N LEU A 92 15.91 -22.33 6.50
CA LEU A 92 15.64 -22.33 7.95
C LEU A 92 15.25 -20.93 8.44
N HIS A 93 15.90 -19.89 7.92
CA HIS A 93 15.58 -18.50 8.22
C HIS A 93 14.16 -18.15 7.78
N LEU A 94 13.73 -18.57 6.58
CA LEU A 94 12.36 -18.40 6.12
C LEU A 94 11.34 -19.09 7.05
N HIS A 95 11.65 -20.30 7.51
CA HIS A 95 10.78 -21.03 8.43
C HIS A 95 10.64 -20.30 9.78
N LEU A 96 11.75 -19.81 10.32
CA LEU A 96 11.78 -19.01 11.54
C LEU A 96 11.01 -17.68 11.38
N GLN A 97 11.12 -17.03 10.22
CA GLN A 97 10.33 -15.82 9.93
C GLN A 97 8.83 -16.10 9.88
N ASN A 98 8.42 -17.24 9.32
CA ASN A 98 7.01 -17.67 9.33
C ASN A 98 6.50 -17.91 10.76
N LEU A 99 7.30 -18.54 11.62
CA LEU A 99 6.94 -18.75 13.03
C LEU A 99 6.82 -17.43 13.79
N TYR A 100 7.71 -16.47 13.56
CA TYR A 100 7.57 -15.13 14.17
C TYR A 100 6.35 -14.38 13.67
N TYR A 101 5.99 -14.55 12.41
CA TYR A 101 4.75 -13.99 11.88
C TYR A 101 3.53 -14.61 12.57
N GLU A 102 3.50 -15.94 12.69
CA GLU A 102 2.42 -16.66 13.39
C GLU A 102 2.32 -16.24 14.85
N GLN A 103 3.45 -16.13 15.57
CA GLN A 103 3.49 -15.64 16.94
C GLN A 103 2.92 -14.22 17.05
N ARG A 104 3.33 -13.29 16.17
CA ARG A 104 2.78 -11.92 16.16
C ARG A 104 1.28 -11.91 15.86
N HIS A 105 0.84 -12.73 14.91
CA HIS A 105 -0.56 -12.85 14.55
C HIS A 105 -1.40 -13.34 15.74
N LEU A 106 -0.97 -14.43 16.38
CA LEU A 106 -1.64 -15.00 17.55
C LEU A 106 -1.66 -14.01 18.73
N ASN A 107 -0.55 -13.32 19.00
CA ASN A 107 -0.53 -12.27 20.03
C ASN A 107 -1.50 -11.12 19.70
N GLY A 108 -1.61 -10.76 18.41
CA GLY A 108 -2.58 -9.77 17.95
C GLY A 108 -4.02 -10.24 18.13
N GLU A 109 -4.33 -11.51 17.83
CA GLU A 109 -5.66 -12.10 18.06
C GLU A 109 -5.99 -12.21 19.55
N ILE A 110 -5.03 -12.59 20.40
CA ILE A 110 -5.18 -12.60 21.86
C ILE A 110 -5.49 -11.19 22.36
N ALA A 111 -4.70 -10.18 21.97
CA ALA A 111 -4.95 -8.80 22.35
C ALA A 111 -6.31 -8.29 21.84
N ALA A 112 -6.76 -8.71 20.65
CA ALA A 112 -8.09 -8.38 20.13
C ALA A 112 -9.22 -9.04 20.93
N CYS A 113 -8.99 -10.26 21.43
CA CYS A 113 -9.94 -10.96 22.30
C CYS A 113 -9.98 -10.34 23.70
N GLU A 114 -8.83 -9.96 24.26
CA GLU A 114 -8.71 -9.31 25.56
C GLU A 114 -9.29 -7.88 25.57
N SER A 115 -9.18 -7.16 24.44
CA SER A 115 -9.75 -5.82 24.27
C SER A 115 -11.22 -5.82 23.81
N TYR A 116 -11.86 -6.99 23.71
CA TYR A 116 -13.26 -7.08 23.34
C TYR A 116 -14.14 -6.40 24.40
N ASP A 117 -14.80 -5.31 24.01
CA ASP A 117 -15.68 -4.56 24.89
C ASP A 117 -16.96 -5.36 25.18
N HIS A 118 -17.04 -5.92 26.39
CA HIS A 118 -18.21 -6.63 26.82
C HIS A 118 -19.32 -5.66 27.22
N LYS A 119 -20.40 -5.61 26.43
CA LYS A 119 -21.55 -4.70 26.64
C LYS A 119 -22.10 -4.68 28.07
N TYR A 120 -22.03 -5.79 28.81
CA TYR A 120 -22.50 -5.84 30.21
C TYR A 120 -21.72 -4.93 31.17
N LEU A 121 -20.47 -4.57 30.85
CA LEU A 121 -19.67 -3.63 31.64
C LEU A 121 -20.20 -2.19 31.56
N SER A 122 -20.94 -1.86 30.51
CA SER A 122 -21.56 -0.55 30.31
C SER A 122 -22.98 -0.44 30.91
N LEU A 123 -23.55 -1.55 31.40
CA LEU A 123 -24.89 -1.53 31.99
C LEU A 123 -24.84 -0.90 33.39
N PRO A 124 -25.68 0.11 33.68
CA PRO A 124 -25.83 0.61 35.04
C PRO A 124 -26.56 -0.46 35.85
N LEU A 125 -25.78 -1.24 36.61
CA LEU A 125 -26.25 -2.29 37.50
C LEU A 125 -26.19 -1.78 38.94
N ILE A 126 -27.11 -2.24 39.77
CA ILE A 126 -27.09 -2.00 41.23
C ILE A 126 -25.74 -2.46 41.81
N PRO A 127 -25.08 -1.69 42.69
CA PRO A 127 -23.83 -2.10 43.35
C PRO A 127 -23.92 -3.48 43.99
N VAL A 128 -22.79 -4.21 44.02
CA VAL A 128 -22.75 -5.60 44.54
C VAL A 128 -23.26 -5.67 45.98
N GLU A 129 -22.90 -4.69 46.80
CA GLU A 129 -23.27 -4.61 48.22
C GLU A 129 -24.79 -4.50 48.40
N GLU A 130 -25.44 -3.63 47.63
CA GLU A 130 -26.90 -3.45 47.67
C GLU A 130 -27.64 -4.67 47.12
N PHE A 131 -27.11 -5.31 46.07
CA PHE A 131 -27.69 -6.53 45.52
C PHE A 131 -27.64 -7.71 46.49
N LEU A 132 -26.54 -7.88 47.23
CA LEU A 132 -26.39 -8.94 48.23
C LEU A 132 -27.28 -8.73 49.46
N ILE A 133 -27.65 -7.49 49.78
CA ILE A 133 -28.65 -7.20 50.83
C ILE A 133 -30.04 -7.68 50.40
N ILE A 134 -30.38 -7.52 49.11
CA ILE A 134 -31.68 -7.94 48.55
C ILE A 134 -31.72 -9.46 48.32
N HIS A 135 -30.60 -10.06 47.92
CA HIS A 135 -30.45 -11.49 47.62
C HIS A 135 -29.30 -12.13 48.43
N PRO A 136 -29.50 -12.37 49.74
CA PRO A 136 -28.45 -12.89 50.63
C PRO A 136 -28.05 -14.34 50.33
N GLU A 137 -28.89 -15.08 49.60
CA GLU A 137 -28.64 -16.48 49.20
C GLU A 137 -27.49 -16.64 48.20
N LEU A 138 -27.07 -15.56 47.53
CA LEU A 138 -26.03 -15.56 46.50
C LEU A 138 -24.67 -15.05 47.00
N ALA A 139 -24.50 -14.87 48.33
CA ALA A 139 -23.28 -14.32 48.92
C ALA A 139 -22.03 -15.19 48.72
N GLU A 140 -22.19 -16.51 48.56
CA GLU A 140 -21.09 -17.46 48.32
C GLU A 140 -20.97 -17.92 46.86
N ALA A 141 -21.72 -17.31 45.93
CA ALA A 141 -21.73 -17.71 44.53
C ALA A 141 -20.48 -17.22 43.76
N ASP A 142 -20.13 -17.94 42.69
CA ASP A 142 -19.03 -17.57 41.77
C ASP A 142 -19.26 -16.17 41.14
N PRO A 143 -18.22 -15.33 40.96
CA PRO A 143 -18.39 -13.96 40.46
C PRO A 143 -19.15 -13.85 39.13
N ASN A 144 -19.02 -14.83 38.23
CA ASN A 144 -19.76 -14.86 36.98
C ASN A 144 -21.25 -15.16 37.22
N GLN A 145 -21.56 -16.11 38.10
CA GLN A 145 -22.95 -16.43 38.47
C GLN A 145 -23.64 -15.25 39.16
N LEU A 146 -22.92 -14.54 40.03
CA LEU A 146 -23.39 -13.31 40.67
C LEU A 146 -23.67 -12.21 39.63
N MET A 147 -22.81 -12.05 38.62
CA MET A 147 -23.04 -11.09 37.53
C MET A 147 -24.29 -11.44 36.71
N ILE A 148 -24.48 -12.70 36.35
CA ILE A 148 -25.68 -13.16 35.62
C ILE A 148 -26.94 -12.90 36.43
N ALA A 149 -26.93 -13.20 37.74
CA ALA A 149 -28.06 -12.97 38.62
C ALA A 149 -28.41 -11.46 38.72
N ARG A 150 -27.39 -10.59 38.83
CA ARG A 150 -27.55 -9.14 38.83
C ARG A 150 -28.18 -8.61 37.53
N ILE A 151 -27.73 -9.12 36.38
CA ILE A 151 -28.28 -8.72 35.07
C ILE A 151 -29.74 -9.17 34.94
N ASN A 152 -30.07 -10.39 35.38
CA ASN A 152 -31.43 -10.90 35.32
C ASN A 152 -32.39 -10.12 36.24
N HIS A 153 -31.94 -9.73 37.42
CA HIS A 153 -32.69 -8.87 38.32
C HIS A 153 -32.98 -7.50 37.69
N GLU A 154 -31.96 -6.83 37.13
CA GLU A 154 -32.12 -5.55 36.44
C GLU A 154 -33.05 -5.65 35.24
N HIS A 155 -32.96 -6.75 34.46
CA HIS A 155 -33.86 -7.01 33.35
C HIS A 155 -35.32 -7.11 33.82
N ALA A 156 -35.58 -7.89 34.88
CA ALA A 156 -36.93 -8.06 35.43
C ALA A 156 -37.50 -6.73 35.95
N GLU A 157 -36.68 -5.92 36.61
CA GLU A 157 -37.10 -4.58 37.09
C GLU A 157 -37.41 -3.63 35.93
N ARG A 158 -36.57 -3.59 34.88
CA ARG A 158 -36.85 -2.76 33.69
C ARG A 158 -38.09 -3.21 32.94
N GLU A 159 -38.35 -4.52 32.88
CA GLU A 159 -39.56 -5.05 32.27
C GLU A 159 -40.82 -4.60 33.02
N LYS A 160 -40.81 -4.65 34.36
CA LYS A 160 -41.90 -4.12 35.18
C LYS A 160 -42.11 -2.62 34.94
N LEU A 161 -41.03 -1.84 34.88
CA LEU A 161 -41.09 -0.40 34.63
C LEU A 161 -41.66 -0.07 33.24
N GLU A 162 -41.30 -0.83 32.22
CA GLU A 162 -41.83 -0.64 30.87
C GLU A 162 -43.31 -1.07 30.77
N GLN A 163 -43.71 -2.15 31.46
CA GLN A 163 -45.13 -2.52 31.57
C GLN A 163 -45.94 -1.41 32.24
N ALA A 164 -45.46 -0.87 33.37
CA ALA A 164 -46.10 0.26 34.05
C ALA A 164 -46.18 1.50 33.16
N ARG A 165 -45.12 1.80 32.39
CA ARG A 165 -45.12 2.89 31.40
C ARG A 165 -46.17 2.68 30.33
N GLN A 166 -46.31 1.47 29.79
CA GLN A 166 -47.31 1.14 28.78
C GLN A 166 -48.74 1.28 29.31
N GLU A 167 -49.00 0.84 30.54
CA GLU A 167 -50.29 1.03 31.20
C GLU A 167 -50.61 2.52 31.39
N LEU A 168 -49.64 3.31 31.85
CA LEU A 168 -49.77 4.76 31.98
C LEU A 168 -50.01 5.44 30.63
N LEU A 169 -49.35 5.00 29.56
CA LEU A 169 -49.58 5.51 28.20
C LEU A 169 -50.99 5.19 27.70
N LYS A 170 -51.49 3.96 27.92
CA LYS A 170 -52.87 3.59 27.58
C LYS A 170 -53.87 4.46 28.36
N ARG A 171 -53.63 4.65 29.66
CA ARG A 171 -54.47 5.51 30.51
C ARG A 171 -54.45 6.96 30.03
N LYS A 172 -53.29 7.49 29.65
CA LYS A 172 -53.15 8.83 29.06
C LYS A 172 -53.95 8.95 27.75
N GLN A 173 -53.86 7.97 26.85
CA GLN A 173 -54.62 7.98 25.59
C GLN A 173 -56.13 7.91 25.83
N ALA A 174 -56.58 7.08 26.79
CA ALA A 174 -57.98 7.01 27.17
C ALA A 174 -58.50 8.35 27.70
N LEU A 175 -57.72 9.03 28.56
CA LEU A 175 -58.08 10.36 29.08
C LEU A 175 -58.09 11.44 27.98
N ILE A 176 -57.21 11.35 26.98
CA ILE A 176 -57.22 12.26 25.82
C ILE A 176 -58.47 12.03 24.98
N ALA A 177 -58.83 10.78 24.72
CA ALA A 177 -60.04 10.44 23.98
C ALA A 177 -61.31 10.88 24.73
N GLU A 178 -61.36 10.69 26.05
CA GLU A 178 -62.46 11.15 26.88
C GLU A 178 -62.58 12.69 26.89
N ASN A 179 -61.46 13.41 27.02
CA ASN A 179 -61.47 14.87 26.91
C ASN A 179 -61.92 15.35 25.54
N LYS A 180 -61.50 14.68 24.45
CA LYS A 180 -61.95 14.99 23.10
C LYS A 180 -63.46 14.77 22.97
N LYS A 181 -63.96 13.64 23.44
CA LYS A 181 -65.40 13.34 23.44
C LYS A 181 -66.19 14.40 24.21
N ARG A 182 -65.77 14.74 25.43
CA ARG A 182 -66.42 15.80 26.22
C ARG A 182 -66.38 17.16 25.54
N LYS A 183 -65.30 17.47 24.80
CA LYS A 183 -65.18 18.70 24.02
C LYS A 183 -66.16 18.70 22.84
N ASP A 184 -66.29 17.59 22.13
CA ASP A 184 -67.23 17.43 21.02
C ASP A 184 -68.69 17.47 21.53
N ASP A 185 -68.97 16.85 22.67
CA ASP A 185 -70.27 16.92 23.36
C ASP A 185 -70.60 18.37 23.77
N LEU A 186 -69.61 19.13 24.26
CA LEU A 186 -69.77 20.55 24.57
C LEU A 186 -70.09 21.38 23.32
N ALA A 187 -69.38 21.12 22.21
CA ALA A 187 -69.60 21.81 20.95
C ALA A 187 -70.98 21.52 20.33
N ASN A 188 -71.46 20.27 20.46
CA ASN A 188 -72.83 19.90 20.06
C ASN A 188 -73.86 20.61 20.94
N LEU A 189 -73.62 20.70 22.24
CA LEU A 189 -74.51 21.43 23.16
C LEU A 189 -74.56 22.92 22.81
N ASP A 190 -73.43 23.54 22.48
CA ASP A 190 -73.37 24.91 21.99
C ASP A 190 -74.17 25.08 20.68
N GLN A 191 -74.04 24.14 19.74
CA GLN A 191 -74.79 24.17 18.49
C GLN A 191 -76.31 24.00 18.71
N ASP A 192 -76.72 23.13 19.63
CA ASP A 192 -78.12 22.98 20.00
C ASP A 192 -78.65 24.21 20.76
N LEU A 193 -77.81 24.88 21.55
CA LEU A 193 -78.14 26.15 22.19
C LEU A 193 -78.32 27.25 21.15
N GLU A 194 -77.45 27.34 20.14
CA GLU A 194 -77.60 28.27 19.01
C GLU A 194 -78.91 28.00 18.24
N ARG A 195 -79.20 26.73 17.93
CA ARG A 195 -80.48 26.34 17.31
C ARG A 195 -81.68 26.68 18.17
N PHE A 196 -81.56 26.55 19.49
CA PHE A 196 -82.62 26.93 20.43
C PHE A 196 -82.79 28.45 20.48
N ILE A 197 -81.71 29.22 20.46
CA ILE A 197 -81.72 30.68 20.35
C ILE A 197 -82.36 31.12 19.02
N ASP A 198 -82.07 30.44 17.92
CA ASP A 198 -82.67 30.75 16.62
C ASP A 198 -84.15 30.37 16.54
N ARG A 199 -84.56 29.24 17.13
CA ARG A 199 -85.99 28.89 17.27
C ARG A 199 -86.74 29.84 18.21
N THR A 200 -86.11 30.31 19.27
CA THR A 200 -86.71 31.30 20.18
C THR A 200 -86.75 32.70 19.56
N LYS A 201 -85.79 33.08 18.70
CA LYS A 201 -85.89 34.27 17.83
C LYS A 201 -87.04 34.15 16.83
N LEU A 202 -87.31 32.96 16.28
CA LEU A 202 -88.47 32.70 15.41
C LEU A 202 -89.82 32.74 16.14
N LEU A 203 -89.83 32.51 17.47
CA LEU A 203 -91.02 32.59 18.32
C LEU A 203 -91.18 33.95 19.03
N ALA A 204 -90.15 34.81 19.00
CA ALA A 204 -90.14 36.16 19.59
C ALA A 204 -90.59 37.25 18.61
N ALA A 205 -91.45 36.90 17.64
CA ALA A 205 -92.15 37.82 16.75
C ALA A 205 -93.67 37.78 16.99
N SER A 206 -94.11 37.84 18.25
CA SER A 206 -95.27 38.64 18.73
C SER A 206 -95.49 38.44 20.23
N PRO A 207 -95.89 39.50 20.96
CA PRO A 207 -95.75 39.56 22.41
C PRO A 207 -97.01 39.05 23.11
N SER A 208 -96.87 38.19 24.12
CA SER A 208 -97.65 38.32 25.36
C SER A 208 -97.20 37.32 26.43
N GLN A 209 -96.71 37.89 27.53
CA GLN A 209 -96.99 37.50 28.91
C GLN A 209 -96.82 36.03 29.28
N LEU A 210 -95.72 35.71 29.97
CA LEU A 210 -95.82 34.89 31.18
C LEU A 210 -94.65 35.18 32.13
N ARG A 211 -95.05 35.32 33.39
CA ARG A 211 -94.30 35.85 34.52
C ARG A 211 -93.00 35.10 34.79
N ILE A 212 -91.98 35.89 35.10
CA ILE A 212 -90.82 35.52 35.90
C ILE A 212 -91.31 34.96 37.24
N PHE A 213 -90.93 33.72 37.56
CA PHE A 213 -90.71 33.30 38.94
C PHE A 213 -89.27 32.84 39.06
N ASN A 214 -88.47 33.69 39.68
CA ASN A 214 -87.12 33.38 40.11
C ASN A 214 -87.14 32.41 41.32
N THR A 215 -86.12 31.54 41.36
CA THR A 215 -85.47 30.89 42.53
C THR A 215 -85.99 29.53 43.03
N PRO A 216 -85.14 28.72 43.69
CA PRO A 216 -83.74 28.41 43.40
C PRO A 216 -83.46 26.88 43.41
N ASN A 217 -82.27 26.53 42.91
CA ASN A 217 -81.45 25.34 43.17
C ASN A 217 -82.01 24.13 43.94
N SER A 218 -81.56 22.98 43.42
CA SER A 218 -81.34 21.69 44.09
C SER A 218 -82.42 20.66 43.82
N THR A 219 -82.10 19.69 42.98
CA THR A 219 -82.24 18.29 43.38
C THR A 219 -81.42 17.35 42.49
N ARG A 220 -80.68 16.48 43.18
CA ARG A 220 -79.81 15.41 42.70
C ARG A 220 -80.50 14.49 41.67
N PRO A 221 -79.76 13.90 40.71
CA PRO A 221 -80.30 12.86 39.86
C PRO A 221 -80.42 11.53 40.62
N ALA A 222 -81.62 10.93 40.60
CA ALA A 222 -81.88 9.56 41.02
C ALA A 222 -81.86 8.60 39.80
N PRO A 223 -81.49 7.32 39.99
CA PRO A 223 -81.15 6.39 38.90
C PRO A 223 -82.40 5.75 38.27
N ARG A 224 -82.33 5.44 36.96
CA ARG A 224 -83.36 4.66 36.23
C ARG A 224 -83.05 3.14 36.29
N PRO A 225 -84.10 2.28 36.28
CA PRO A 225 -83.99 0.87 36.65
C PRO A 225 -83.75 -0.10 35.48
N ILE A 226 -83.36 -1.29 35.93
CA ILE A 226 -83.02 -2.56 35.26
C ILE A 226 -84.20 -3.16 34.51
N PHE A 227 -83.94 -3.78 33.35
CA PHE A 227 -84.87 -4.66 32.64
C PHE A 227 -84.42 -6.12 32.83
N VAL A 228 -85.36 -7.00 33.19
CA VAL A 228 -85.15 -8.42 33.54
C VAL A 228 -85.66 -9.34 32.43
N ASP A 229 -84.96 -10.46 32.34
CA ASP A 229 -85.14 -11.74 31.63
C ASP A 229 -86.54 -12.20 31.20
N HIS A 230 -86.54 -12.98 30.11
CA HIS A 230 -87.36 -14.19 30.01
C HIS A 230 -86.60 -15.35 29.36
N ASP A 231 -86.40 -16.38 30.18
CA ASP A 231 -86.02 -17.76 29.86
C ASP A 231 -87.30 -18.61 29.76
N LEU A 232 -87.29 -19.71 28.99
CA LEU A 232 -87.95 -21.01 29.29
C LEU A 232 -87.71 -22.05 28.16
N THR A 233 -86.66 -22.83 28.36
CA THR A 233 -86.56 -24.31 28.44
C THR A 233 -87.40 -25.29 27.57
N MET A 234 -86.69 -26.35 27.10
CA MET A 234 -86.90 -27.81 27.31
C MET A 234 -86.48 -28.62 26.05
N GLN A 235 -85.87 -29.81 26.03
CA GLN A 235 -85.00 -30.61 26.91
C GLN A 235 -84.62 -31.91 26.13
N ASN A 236 -83.49 -32.53 26.52
CA ASN A 236 -83.10 -33.96 26.39
C ASN A 236 -82.58 -34.56 25.07
N LYS A 237 -81.33 -35.07 25.11
CA LYS A 237 -81.03 -36.52 25.21
C LYS A 237 -79.54 -36.85 25.51
N LYS A 238 -79.30 -37.26 26.76
CA LYS A 238 -78.38 -38.27 27.36
C LYS A 238 -76.87 -38.38 27.06
N GLU A 239 -76.17 -38.48 28.21
CA GLU A 239 -74.78 -38.77 28.55
C GLU A 239 -74.37 -40.26 28.55
N GLY A 240 -73.06 -40.51 28.72
CA GLY A 240 -72.41 -41.74 29.23
C GLY A 240 -70.94 -41.81 28.77
N LYS A 241 -69.87 -41.32 29.43
CA LYS A 241 -69.26 -41.47 30.80
C LYS A 241 -68.13 -42.53 30.88
N MET A 242 -66.92 -42.04 31.27
CA MET A 242 -65.79 -42.67 32.00
C MET A 242 -65.07 -43.91 31.39
N GLY A 243 -63.80 -44.23 31.69
CA GLY A 243 -62.82 -43.77 32.67
C GLY A 243 -61.57 -44.69 32.63
N ALA A 244 -60.49 -44.29 33.30
CA ALA A 244 -59.18 -44.97 33.34
C ALA A 244 -59.08 -46.13 34.36
N SER A 245 -58.12 -47.05 34.18
CA SER A 245 -57.04 -47.41 35.16
C SER A 245 -56.51 -48.87 35.03
N SER A 246 -55.16 -48.97 35.01
CA SER A 246 -54.20 -49.96 35.58
C SER A 246 -54.58 -51.40 35.99
N THR A 247 -53.70 -52.40 35.73
CA THR A 247 -52.66 -52.96 36.66
C THR A 247 -52.08 -54.32 36.19
N ASP A 248 -50.74 -54.44 36.32
CA ASP A 248 -49.91 -55.54 36.85
C ASP A 248 -49.71 -56.95 36.23
N ALA A 249 -48.41 -57.34 36.31
CA ALA A 249 -47.85 -58.62 36.76
C ALA A 249 -47.28 -59.66 35.73
N LYS A 250 -45.93 -59.63 35.61
CA LYS A 250 -44.96 -60.68 36.03
C LYS A 250 -44.75 -61.99 35.21
N THR A 251 -43.47 -62.18 34.79
CA THR A 251 -42.57 -63.35 35.08
C THR A 251 -42.24 -64.40 33.99
N ASN A 252 -40.92 -64.54 33.77
CA ASN A 252 -40.05 -65.71 33.42
C ASN A 252 -40.08 -66.47 32.07
N ALA A 253 -38.97 -66.31 31.34
CA ALA A 253 -37.87 -67.28 31.09
C ALA A 253 -38.13 -68.74 30.63
N THR A 254 -37.31 -69.12 29.63
CA THR A 254 -36.54 -70.40 29.45
C THR A 254 -36.89 -71.30 28.24
N ARG A 255 -36.07 -71.17 27.19
CA ARG A 255 -35.22 -72.17 26.48
C ARG A 255 -35.68 -73.63 26.23
N MET A 256 -35.26 -74.12 25.04
CA MET A 256 -35.06 -75.51 24.55
C MET A 256 -36.29 -76.13 23.87
N THR A 257 -36.27 -76.86 22.75
CA THR A 257 -35.24 -77.42 21.84
C THR A 257 -36.01 -77.99 20.63
N ASP A 258 -35.47 -77.88 19.42
CA ASP A 258 -35.27 -79.02 18.48
C ASP A 258 -35.08 -78.53 17.05
N GLN A 259 -33.91 -78.86 16.49
CA GLN A 259 -33.73 -79.01 15.05
C GLN A 259 -34.14 -80.43 14.66
N PRO A 260 -34.60 -80.65 13.41
CA PRO A 260 -33.61 -81.11 12.43
C PRO A 260 -33.70 -80.46 11.05
N ALA A 261 -32.50 -80.31 10.50
CA ALA A 261 -32.02 -80.28 9.12
C ALA A 261 -32.97 -80.54 7.91
N MET A 262 -32.73 -79.70 6.89
CA MET A 262 -32.54 -80.03 5.46
C MET A 262 -33.76 -80.20 4.51
N LYS A 263 -33.98 -79.22 3.60
CA LYS A 263 -33.63 -79.29 2.14
C LYS A 263 -34.35 -78.22 1.28
N ILE A 264 -33.54 -77.26 0.80
CA ILE A 264 -33.32 -76.83 -0.60
C ILE A 264 -34.52 -76.54 -1.57
N SER A 265 -34.50 -75.28 -2.03
CA SER A 265 -34.85 -74.74 -3.37
C SER A 265 -36.31 -74.43 -3.75
N ALA A 266 -36.59 -73.14 -3.95
CA ALA A 266 -37.36 -72.65 -5.09
C ALA A 266 -37.06 -71.16 -5.38
N LYS A 267 -36.57 -70.88 -6.58
CA LYS A 267 -36.28 -69.56 -7.16
C LYS A 267 -37.62 -68.91 -7.58
N ARG A 268 -38.01 -67.79 -6.95
CA ARG A 268 -39.26 -67.07 -7.28
C ARG A 268 -38.97 -65.97 -8.31
N THR A 269 -39.48 -66.13 -9.54
CA THR A 269 -39.48 -65.09 -10.58
C THR A 269 -40.65 -64.13 -10.36
N LEU A 270 -40.41 -62.82 -10.60
CA LEU A 270 -41.42 -61.76 -10.53
C LEU A 270 -42.31 -61.75 -11.79
N PRO A 271 -43.59 -61.33 -11.69
CA PRO A 271 -44.55 -61.33 -12.81
C PRO A 271 -44.24 -60.27 -13.89
N PRO A 272 -44.69 -60.47 -15.15
CA PRO A 272 -44.42 -59.56 -16.27
C PRO A 272 -45.16 -58.21 -16.15
N GLU A 273 -44.43 -57.11 -16.38
CA GLU A 273 -44.95 -55.72 -16.35
C GLU A 273 -45.95 -55.45 -17.48
N LYS A 274 -47.02 -54.68 -17.19
CA LYS A 274 -48.01 -54.23 -18.17
C LYS A 274 -47.42 -53.12 -19.07
N PRO A 275 -47.84 -53.00 -20.35
CA PRO A 275 -47.26 -52.03 -21.30
C PRO A 275 -47.53 -50.57 -20.94
N GLU A 276 -48.58 -50.30 -20.17
CA GLU A 276 -48.92 -48.95 -19.66
C GLU A 276 -47.92 -48.49 -18.60
N ASP A 277 -47.53 -49.39 -17.68
CA ASP A 277 -46.53 -49.15 -16.63
C ASP A 277 -45.13 -48.88 -17.22
N ILE A 278 -44.85 -49.45 -18.39
CA ILE A 278 -43.60 -49.22 -19.12
C ILE A 278 -43.58 -47.80 -19.70
N ARG A 279 -44.69 -47.35 -20.31
CA ARG A 279 -44.79 -45.98 -20.86
C ARG A 279 -44.72 -44.93 -19.77
N THR A 280 -45.45 -45.12 -18.66
CA THR A 280 -45.39 -44.19 -17.52
C THR A 280 -43.99 -44.14 -16.92
N ARG A 281 -43.29 -45.27 -16.77
CA ARG A 281 -41.88 -45.30 -16.35
C ARG A 281 -40.96 -44.52 -17.29
N THR A 282 -41.11 -44.69 -18.61
CA THR A 282 -40.30 -43.93 -19.57
C THR A 282 -40.55 -42.43 -19.50
N LEU A 283 -41.81 -42.03 -19.30
CA LEU A 283 -42.22 -40.63 -19.20
C LEU A 283 -41.68 -40.01 -17.90
N VAL A 284 -41.78 -40.73 -16.77
CA VAL A 284 -41.23 -40.31 -15.48
C VAL A 284 -39.71 -40.17 -15.54
N ILE A 285 -38.98 -41.15 -16.10
CA ILE A 285 -37.52 -41.08 -16.26
C ILE A 285 -37.15 -39.90 -17.17
N SER A 286 -37.87 -39.70 -18.27
CA SER A 286 -37.62 -38.58 -19.19
C SER A 286 -37.90 -37.21 -18.55
N ALA A 287 -38.95 -37.09 -17.73
CA ALA A 287 -39.28 -35.88 -16.99
C ALA A 287 -38.21 -35.57 -15.93
N PHE A 288 -37.70 -36.59 -15.24
CA PHE A 288 -36.63 -36.43 -14.25
C PHE A 288 -35.33 -35.93 -14.89
N TRP A 289 -34.93 -36.50 -16.04
CA TRP A 289 -33.78 -36.03 -16.81
C TRP A 289 -33.99 -34.65 -17.41
N ALA A 290 -35.21 -34.32 -17.85
CA ALA A 290 -35.53 -32.96 -18.32
C ALA A 290 -35.33 -31.94 -17.18
N ILE A 291 -35.81 -32.23 -15.96
CA ILE A 291 -35.59 -31.35 -14.80
C ILE A 291 -34.10 -31.24 -14.48
N ILE A 292 -33.35 -32.34 -14.47
CA ILE A 292 -31.90 -32.31 -14.20
C ILE A 292 -31.17 -31.48 -15.26
N ILE A 293 -31.50 -31.60 -16.54
CA ILE A 293 -30.80 -30.90 -17.62
C ILE A 293 -31.18 -29.43 -17.71
N PHE A 294 -32.48 -29.10 -17.60
CA PHE A 294 -32.97 -27.73 -17.80
C PHE A 294 -32.99 -26.89 -16.52
N LEU A 295 -33.02 -27.51 -15.34
CA LEU A 295 -33.08 -26.82 -14.04
C LEU A 295 -31.90 -27.19 -13.15
N GLY A 296 -31.59 -28.48 -13.02
CA GLY A 296 -30.53 -28.97 -12.13
C GLY A 296 -29.13 -28.51 -12.53
N LEU A 297 -28.70 -28.78 -13.75
CA LEU A 297 -27.37 -28.43 -14.25
C LEU A 297 -27.13 -26.90 -14.31
N PRO A 298 -28.08 -26.06 -14.81
CA PRO A 298 -27.90 -24.62 -14.82
C PRO A 298 -27.84 -24.02 -13.41
N MET A 299 -28.70 -24.49 -12.50
CA MET A 299 -28.71 -24.03 -11.11
C MET A 299 -27.43 -24.48 -10.39
N TRP A 300 -27.02 -25.73 -10.57
CA TRP A 300 -25.76 -26.24 -10.03
C TRP A 300 -24.57 -25.44 -10.54
N TRP A 301 -24.46 -25.21 -11.84
CA TRP A 301 -23.38 -24.40 -12.43
C TRP A 301 -23.37 -22.97 -11.89
N MET A 302 -24.54 -22.34 -11.77
CA MET A 302 -24.67 -20.99 -11.23
C MET A 302 -24.25 -20.92 -9.75
N THR A 303 -24.71 -21.87 -8.93
CA THR A 303 -24.40 -21.92 -7.48
C THR A 303 -22.98 -22.37 -7.15
N THR A 304 -22.32 -23.11 -8.04
CA THR A 304 -20.94 -23.60 -7.85
C THR A 304 -19.88 -22.77 -8.57
N SER A 305 -20.29 -21.86 -9.46
CA SER A 305 -19.40 -20.90 -10.09
C SER A 305 -18.94 -19.84 -9.09
N ILE A 306 -17.65 -19.51 -9.14
CA ILE A 306 -17.08 -18.43 -8.33
C ILE A 306 -17.52 -17.10 -8.96
N TYR A 307 -18.05 -16.17 -8.16
CA TYR A 307 -18.42 -14.84 -8.63
C TYR A 307 -17.18 -14.09 -9.16
N ARG A 308 -17.27 -13.53 -10.37
CA ARG A 308 -16.21 -12.72 -10.99
C ARG A 308 -16.81 -11.45 -11.57
N ALA A 309 -16.44 -10.30 -11.03
CA ALA A 309 -16.75 -9.01 -11.63
C ALA A 309 -16.03 -8.86 -12.99
N ARG A 310 -16.69 -8.18 -13.93
CA ARG A 310 -16.09 -7.88 -15.25
C ARG A 310 -15.12 -6.71 -15.13
N LEU A 311 -13.91 -6.89 -15.63
CA LEU A 311 -12.86 -5.85 -15.66
C LEU A 311 -12.56 -5.42 -17.11
N PRO A 312 -12.26 -4.14 -17.36
CA PRO A 312 -11.89 -3.63 -18.68
C PRO A 312 -10.43 -3.97 -19.02
N LEU A 313 -10.16 -5.27 -19.28
CA LEU A 313 -8.79 -5.80 -19.41
C LEU A 313 -7.98 -5.15 -20.55
N ASP A 314 -8.63 -4.80 -21.66
CA ASP A 314 -7.94 -4.19 -22.80
C ASP A 314 -7.52 -2.75 -22.48
N VAL A 315 -8.40 -1.97 -21.84
CA VAL A 315 -8.09 -0.62 -21.35
C VAL A 315 -6.93 -0.65 -20.35
N MET A 316 -6.95 -1.59 -19.40
CA MET A 316 -5.87 -1.75 -18.42
C MET A 316 -4.51 -2.05 -19.09
N LYS A 317 -4.50 -2.84 -20.16
CA LYS A 317 -3.28 -3.11 -20.95
C LYS A 317 -2.85 -1.90 -21.76
N ASP A 318 -3.78 -1.16 -22.37
CA ASP A 318 -3.46 0.05 -23.12
C ASP A 318 -2.83 1.13 -22.25
N TRP A 319 -3.21 1.21 -20.97
CA TRP A 319 -2.53 2.03 -19.97
C TRP A 319 -1.12 1.52 -19.67
N ALA A 320 -0.95 0.22 -19.43
CA ALA A 320 0.36 -0.37 -19.15
C ALA A 320 1.34 -0.26 -20.32
N ASP A 321 0.84 -0.38 -21.56
CA ASP A 321 1.62 -0.23 -22.79
C ASP A 321 1.93 1.24 -23.13
N GLY A 322 1.36 2.21 -22.39
CA GLY A 322 1.55 3.64 -22.63
C GLY A 322 0.81 4.17 -23.88
N LYS A 323 -0.20 3.44 -24.37
CA LYS A 323 -1.05 3.85 -25.50
C LYS A 323 -2.15 4.83 -25.08
N ALA A 324 -2.68 4.64 -23.87
CA ALA A 324 -3.79 5.45 -23.35
C ALA A 324 -3.39 6.89 -23.01
N CYS A 325 -2.13 7.11 -22.60
CA CYS A 325 -1.64 8.42 -22.23
C CYS A 325 -0.17 8.63 -22.59
N ARG A 326 0.11 9.81 -23.15
CA ARG A 326 1.45 10.35 -23.32
C ARG A 326 1.62 11.50 -22.33
N PRO A 327 2.42 11.34 -21.26
CA PRO A 327 2.61 12.39 -20.28
C PRO A 327 3.37 13.55 -20.93
N VAL A 328 2.85 14.76 -20.77
CA VAL A 328 3.49 16.01 -21.22
C VAL A 328 3.59 16.93 -20.03
N PHE A 329 4.73 17.59 -19.88
CA PHE A 329 5.06 18.52 -18.82
C PHE A 329 5.31 19.90 -19.44
N PRO A 330 4.27 20.73 -19.61
CA PRO A 330 4.42 22.10 -20.09
C PRO A 330 4.75 23.02 -18.89
N LEU A 331 6.02 23.38 -18.75
CA LEU A 331 6.47 24.32 -17.72
C LEU A 331 6.32 25.75 -18.25
N GLN A 332 5.50 26.55 -17.57
CA GLN A 332 5.32 27.96 -17.89
C GLN A 332 6.41 28.80 -17.20
N ILE A 333 7.10 29.62 -17.98
CA ILE A 333 8.16 30.53 -17.52
C ILE A 333 7.67 31.96 -17.73
N LEU A 334 7.51 32.71 -16.65
CA LEU A 334 7.04 34.09 -16.68
C LEU A 334 8.23 35.04 -16.80
N VAL A 335 8.23 35.90 -17.82
CA VAL A 335 9.30 36.87 -18.06
C VAL A 335 8.80 38.27 -17.74
N HIS A 336 9.53 38.96 -16.86
CA HIS A 336 9.29 40.35 -16.46
C HIS A 336 10.39 41.25 -17.05
N ALA A 337 10.00 42.18 -17.91
CA ALA A 337 10.91 43.09 -18.62
C ALA A 337 10.53 44.56 -18.35
N PRO A 338 10.68 45.06 -17.11
CA PRO A 338 10.17 46.39 -16.72
C PRO A 338 10.88 47.57 -17.41
N SER A 339 12.05 47.32 -17.99
CA SER A 339 12.92 48.32 -18.62
C SER A 339 12.81 48.35 -20.15
N MET A 340 11.97 47.49 -20.74
CA MET A 340 11.84 47.31 -22.19
C MET A 340 10.45 47.69 -22.67
N ASN A 341 10.35 48.14 -23.92
CA ASN A 341 9.06 48.34 -24.58
C ASN A 341 8.38 46.98 -24.82
N THR A 342 7.05 46.95 -24.75
CA THR A 342 6.25 45.73 -24.98
C THR A 342 6.55 45.01 -26.31
N PRO A 343 6.63 45.67 -27.49
CA PRO A 343 6.93 44.98 -28.75
C PRO A 343 8.33 44.36 -28.79
N ASP A 344 9.33 45.02 -28.20
CA ASP A 344 10.70 44.51 -28.15
C ASP A 344 10.80 43.31 -27.21
N ALA A 345 10.05 43.33 -26.10
CA ALA A 345 9.95 42.22 -25.15
C ALA A 345 9.24 41.00 -25.75
N GLU A 346 8.15 41.20 -26.51
CA GLU A 346 7.46 40.13 -27.25
C GLU A 346 8.36 39.49 -28.30
N HIS A 347 9.09 40.32 -29.07
CA HIS A 347 10.05 39.85 -30.06
C HIS A 347 11.18 39.02 -29.41
N LEU A 348 11.70 39.47 -28.28
CA LEU A 348 12.70 38.73 -27.49
C LEU A 348 12.15 37.37 -27.05
N ILE A 349 10.93 37.32 -26.51
CA ILE A 349 10.31 36.08 -26.04
C ILE A 349 10.09 35.10 -27.19
N ARG A 350 9.60 35.56 -28.34
CA ARG A 350 9.42 34.70 -29.51
C ARG A 350 10.75 34.12 -30.00
N THR A 351 11.78 34.96 -30.10
CA THR A 351 13.12 34.53 -30.53
C THR A 351 13.73 33.55 -29.52
N THR A 352 13.54 33.80 -28.22
CA THR A 352 13.99 32.92 -27.14
C THR A 352 13.25 31.59 -27.14
N GLN A 353 11.94 31.59 -27.40
CA GLN A 353 11.14 30.37 -27.53
C GLN A 353 11.60 29.52 -28.71
N HIS A 354 11.90 30.14 -29.87
CA HIS A 354 12.47 29.42 -31.01
C HIS A 354 13.81 28.77 -30.67
N ALA A 355 14.73 29.52 -30.04
CA ALA A 355 16.00 28.96 -29.59
C ALA A 355 15.83 27.82 -28.56
N LEU A 356 14.81 27.90 -27.70
CA LEU A 356 14.56 26.87 -26.69
C LEU A 356 13.92 25.60 -27.30
N ASP A 357 13.06 25.76 -28.29
CA ASP A 357 12.46 24.65 -29.03
C ASP A 357 13.53 23.93 -29.88
N ASP A 358 14.47 24.66 -30.51
CA ASP A 358 15.60 24.09 -31.25
C ASP A 358 16.57 23.29 -30.36
N LEU A 359 16.72 23.70 -29.10
CA LEU A 359 17.55 23.01 -28.10
C LEU A 359 16.84 21.82 -27.42
N ASN A 360 15.57 21.57 -27.72
CA ASN A 360 14.78 20.55 -27.03
C ASN A 360 14.55 19.28 -27.84
N ASP A 361 15.32 18.23 -27.52
CA ASP A 361 15.17 16.91 -28.14
C ASP A 361 14.05 16.05 -27.52
N PHE A 362 13.41 16.49 -26.43
CA PHE A 362 12.47 15.67 -25.66
C PHE A 362 11.05 16.25 -25.64
N SER A 363 10.17 15.67 -26.46
CA SER A 363 8.80 16.14 -26.70
C SER A 363 7.85 16.04 -25.50
N ALA A 364 8.24 15.35 -24.42
CA ALA A 364 7.41 15.28 -23.21
C ALA A 364 7.67 16.44 -22.26
N HIS A 365 8.81 17.14 -22.35
CA HIS A 365 9.17 18.23 -21.43
C HIS A 365 9.30 19.53 -22.21
N HIS A 366 8.30 20.41 -22.11
CA HIS A 366 8.25 21.67 -22.87
C HIS A 366 8.38 22.86 -21.95
N LEU A 367 9.26 23.79 -22.30
CA LEU A 367 9.43 25.06 -21.61
C LEU A 367 8.72 26.14 -22.45
N ARG A 368 7.75 26.84 -21.87
CA ARG A 368 6.92 27.84 -22.55
C ARG A 368 7.08 29.20 -21.90
N LEU A 369 7.63 30.16 -22.63
CA LEU A 369 7.81 31.53 -22.16
C LEU A 369 6.51 32.33 -22.34
N ARG A 370 6.19 33.17 -21.35
CA ARG A 370 5.12 34.20 -21.43
C ARG A 370 5.60 35.52 -20.87
N LEU A 371 5.19 36.62 -21.51
CA LEU A 371 5.45 37.98 -21.04
C LEU A 371 4.43 38.34 -19.96
N VAL A 372 4.89 38.93 -18.86
CA VAL A 372 3.99 39.57 -17.89
C VAL A 372 3.93 41.07 -18.18
N GLU A 373 2.76 41.57 -18.54
CA GLU A 373 2.56 43.01 -18.81
C GLU A 373 2.78 43.82 -17.53
N THR A 374 3.72 44.76 -17.58
CA THR A 374 3.97 45.67 -16.46
C THR A 374 3.07 46.90 -16.66
N SER A 375 1.91 46.95 -15.99
CA SER A 375 1.08 48.15 -15.98
C SER A 375 1.86 49.30 -15.32
N GLN A 376 2.31 50.25 -16.12
CA GLN A 376 2.86 51.52 -15.63
C GLN A 376 1.72 52.30 -14.94
N SER A 377 1.60 52.22 -13.62
CA SER A 377 0.96 53.27 -12.84
C SER A 377 2.03 54.26 -12.42
N SER A 378 2.07 55.40 -13.12
CA SER A 378 2.62 56.65 -12.59
C SER A 378 2.14 56.88 -11.15
N GLY A 379 3.02 57.43 -10.32
CA GLY A 379 2.86 57.48 -8.87
C GLY A 379 1.56 58.10 -8.34
N GLU A 380 1.39 57.82 -7.04
CA GLU A 380 0.46 58.40 -6.07
C GLU A 380 -0.74 57.53 -5.64
N THR A 381 -0.66 57.18 -4.35
CA THR A 381 -1.73 56.83 -3.40
C THR A 381 -2.50 55.52 -3.54
N SER A 382 -2.38 54.74 -2.47
CA SER A 382 -3.15 53.56 -2.12
C SER A 382 -4.64 53.70 -2.42
N GLN A 383 -5.13 52.98 -3.42
CA GLN A 383 -6.47 52.43 -3.42
C GLN A 383 -6.45 51.00 -3.96
N VAL A 384 -6.93 50.09 -3.13
CA VAL A 384 -7.06 48.66 -3.37
C VAL A 384 -8.12 48.45 -4.44
N ILE A 385 -7.69 48.18 -5.67
CA ILE A 385 -8.53 47.61 -6.73
C ILE A 385 -8.40 46.08 -6.63
N PRO A 386 -9.48 45.29 -6.64
CA PRO A 386 -9.38 43.84 -6.58
C PRO A 386 -8.81 43.32 -7.91
N THR A 387 -7.57 42.85 -7.89
CA THR A 387 -6.91 42.13 -8.99
C THR A 387 -7.72 40.89 -9.36
N ALA A 388 -7.97 40.71 -10.66
CA ALA A 388 -8.71 39.61 -11.26
C ALA A 388 -8.18 38.24 -10.80
N GLU A 389 -9.10 37.30 -10.55
CA GLU A 389 -8.80 35.94 -10.05
C GLU A 389 -7.87 35.12 -11.00
N SER A 390 -7.77 35.50 -12.28
CA SER A 390 -6.90 34.87 -13.28
C SER A 390 -5.41 35.03 -12.98
N ASP A 391 -4.98 36.21 -12.52
CA ASP A 391 -3.55 36.52 -12.36
C ASP A 391 -2.93 35.81 -11.15
N VAL A 392 -3.77 35.41 -10.19
CA VAL A 392 -3.36 34.69 -8.98
C VAL A 392 -3.14 33.20 -9.27
N GLU A 393 -3.99 32.58 -10.10
CA GLU A 393 -3.80 31.20 -10.55
C GLU A 393 -2.61 31.05 -11.49
N GLU A 394 -2.37 32.02 -12.38
CA GLU A 394 -1.22 31.99 -13.29
C GLU A 394 0.12 32.10 -12.54
N LYS A 395 0.23 32.98 -11.54
CA LYS A 395 1.43 33.03 -10.68
C LYS A 395 1.65 31.76 -9.87
N LYS A 396 0.59 31.06 -9.46
CA LYS A 396 0.69 29.82 -8.66
C LYS A 396 1.17 28.61 -9.46
N ASN A 397 1.00 28.62 -10.78
CA ASN A 397 1.33 27.51 -11.67
C ASN A 397 2.60 27.76 -12.51
N ALA A 398 3.22 28.94 -12.38
CA ALA A 398 4.50 29.25 -12.99
C ALA A 398 5.64 28.39 -12.43
N ALA A 399 6.49 27.87 -13.32
CA ALA A 399 7.65 27.06 -12.94
C ALA A 399 8.91 27.90 -12.66
N LEU A 400 9.02 29.09 -13.27
CA LEU A 400 10.15 30.01 -13.09
C LEU A 400 9.70 31.44 -13.40
N ASN A 401 10.15 32.40 -12.58
CA ASN A 401 9.99 33.83 -12.82
C ASN A 401 11.34 34.44 -13.24
N VAL A 402 11.46 34.86 -14.49
CA VAL A 402 12.65 35.51 -15.04
C VAL A 402 12.45 37.03 -14.98
N ARG A 403 13.42 37.76 -14.41
CA ARG A 403 13.42 39.22 -14.36
C ARG A 403 14.61 39.77 -15.13
N LEU A 404 14.33 40.56 -16.17
CA LEU A 404 15.33 41.18 -17.03
C LEU A 404 15.68 42.58 -16.51
N LEU A 405 16.94 42.78 -16.14
CA LEU A 405 17.45 44.04 -15.58
C LEU A 405 18.63 44.57 -16.41
N PRO A 406 18.62 45.84 -16.83
CA PRO A 406 19.76 46.45 -17.50
C PRO A 406 20.86 46.74 -16.47
N ARG A 407 22.13 46.45 -16.79
CA ARG A 407 23.28 46.73 -15.92
C ARG A 407 24.39 47.43 -16.71
N GLU A 408 24.86 48.58 -16.20
CA GLU A 408 25.97 49.33 -16.78
C GLU A 408 27.33 48.67 -16.45
N GLY A 409 28.28 48.69 -17.39
CA GLY A 409 29.65 48.20 -17.19
C GLY A 409 29.87 46.69 -17.42
N VAL A 410 28.85 45.93 -17.83
CA VAL A 410 28.98 44.50 -18.14
C VAL A 410 29.07 44.30 -19.67
N VAL A 411 29.97 43.44 -20.14
CA VAL A 411 30.17 43.18 -21.59
C VAL A 411 29.32 41.99 -22.08
N VAL A 412 28.97 41.06 -21.18
CA VAL A 412 28.28 39.80 -21.47
C VAL A 412 27.08 39.64 -20.53
N PRO A 413 25.92 39.13 -20.98
CA PRO A 413 24.80 38.85 -20.07
C PRO A 413 25.21 37.92 -18.92
N SER A 414 24.69 38.16 -17.72
CA SER A 414 24.91 37.29 -16.55
C SER A 414 23.60 36.93 -15.86
N SER A 415 23.57 35.81 -15.13
CA SER A 415 22.41 35.29 -14.42
C SER A 415 22.69 35.15 -12.92
N GLU A 416 21.67 35.41 -12.10
CA GLU A 416 21.69 35.18 -10.66
C GLU A 416 20.38 34.52 -10.23
N LEU A 417 20.48 33.31 -9.67
CA LEU A 417 19.34 32.55 -9.18
C LEU A 417 19.22 32.72 -7.66
N HIS A 418 18.02 33.11 -7.20
CA HIS A 418 17.74 33.25 -5.78
C HIS A 418 17.64 31.86 -5.09
N PRO A 419 18.35 31.61 -3.96
CA PRO A 419 18.35 30.28 -3.31
C PRO A 419 17.00 29.85 -2.69
N TYR A 420 16.17 30.82 -2.30
CA TYR A 420 14.93 30.58 -1.56
C TYR A 420 13.66 31.00 -2.32
N SER A 421 13.77 31.33 -3.60
CA SER A 421 12.62 31.69 -4.44
C SER A 421 12.77 31.09 -5.85
N GLU A 422 11.70 31.19 -6.63
CA GLU A 422 11.63 30.69 -8.01
C GLU A 422 12.00 31.80 -9.01
N GLN A 423 12.85 32.74 -8.58
CA GLN A 423 13.21 33.93 -9.33
C GLN A 423 14.64 33.84 -9.88
N LEU A 424 14.75 34.04 -11.20
CA LEU A 424 16.01 34.17 -11.93
C LEU A 424 16.15 35.61 -12.40
N GLU A 425 17.21 36.28 -11.97
CA GLU A 425 17.56 37.61 -12.46
C GLU A 425 18.59 37.49 -13.57
N ILE A 426 18.35 38.17 -14.68
CA ILE A 426 19.27 38.21 -15.82
C ILE A 426 19.65 39.66 -16.05
N PHE A 427 20.94 39.93 -15.94
CA PHE A 427 21.55 41.23 -16.18
C PHE A 427 22.03 41.30 -17.63
N TYR A 428 21.52 42.26 -18.38
CA TYR A 428 21.91 42.48 -19.77
C TYR A 428 22.52 43.88 -19.97
N PRO A 429 23.50 44.03 -20.88
CA PRO A 429 24.03 45.35 -21.19
C PRO A 429 23.04 46.16 -22.00
N VAL A 430 22.92 47.45 -21.69
CA VAL A 430 21.99 48.39 -22.36
C VAL A 430 22.16 48.40 -23.88
N ASN A 431 23.39 48.20 -24.37
CA ASN A 431 23.73 48.19 -25.79
C ASN A 431 23.25 46.92 -26.54
N GLN A 432 22.83 45.87 -25.83
CA GLN A 432 22.29 44.63 -26.40
C GLN A 432 20.77 44.52 -26.18
N ALA A 433 20.09 45.63 -25.92
CA ALA A 433 18.63 45.66 -25.92
C ALA A 433 18.13 45.16 -27.29
N PRO A 434 17.22 44.17 -27.32
CA PRO A 434 16.75 43.60 -28.58
C PRO A 434 15.96 44.66 -29.35
N SER A 435 16.29 44.82 -30.63
CA SER A 435 15.49 45.60 -31.57
C SER A 435 14.66 44.64 -32.43
N THR A 436 13.44 45.03 -32.79
CA THR A 436 12.55 44.29 -33.72
C THR A 436 13.19 44.00 -35.09
N SER A 437 14.30 44.65 -35.43
CA SER A 437 15.08 44.46 -36.66
C SER A 437 16.15 43.35 -36.59
N THR A 438 16.48 42.81 -35.41
CA THR A 438 17.59 41.86 -35.24
C THR A 438 17.11 40.41 -35.15
N LEU A 439 17.39 39.59 -36.18
CA LEU A 439 16.96 38.17 -36.23
C LEU A 439 17.69 37.26 -35.23
N ASN A 440 18.95 37.57 -34.88
CA ASN A 440 19.76 36.79 -33.94
C ASN A 440 20.10 37.63 -32.71
N SER A 441 19.33 37.45 -31.64
CA SER A 441 19.58 38.11 -30.36
C SER A 441 20.52 37.27 -29.49
N LEU A 442 21.72 37.78 -29.18
CA LEU A 442 22.64 37.15 -28.23
C LEU A 442 22.01 36.96 -26.84
N LEU A 443 21.15 37.92 -26.44
CA LEU A 443 20.40 37.84 -25.20
C LEU A 443 19.37 36.70 -25.23
N ALA A 444 18.67 36.49 -26.36
CA ALA A 444 17.73 35.38 -26.50
C ALA A 444 18.43 34.01 -26.37
N THR A 445 19.57 33.84 -27.04
CA THR A 445 20.36 32.61 -26.95
C THR A 445 20.89 32.38 -25.53
N PHE A 446 21.34 33.43 -24.85
CA PHE A 446 21.76 33.35 -23.44
C PHE A 446 20.64 32.92 -22.51
N ILE A 447 19.45 33.56 -22.61
CA ILE A 447 18.29 33.21 -21.79
C ILE A 447 17.88 31.75 -22.04
N ALA A 448 17.82 31.33 -23.31
CA ALA A 448 17.47 29.95 -23.66
C ALA A 448 18.45 28.93 -23.05
N ALA A 449 19.75 29.17 -23.15
CA ALA A 449 20.78 28.30 -22.59
C ALA A 449 20.72 28.21 -21.06
N GLU A 450 20.52 29.34 -20.37
CA GLU A 450 20.47 29.38 -18.91
C GLU A 450 19.20 28.70 -18.37
N VAL A 451 18.05 28.95 -19.01
CA VAL A 451 16.80 28.27 -18.67
C VAL A 451 16.90 26.75 -18.92
N GLN A 452 17.47 26.33 -20.05
CA GLN A 452 17.66 24.91 -20.35
C GLN A 452 18.55 24.24 -19.31
N LYS A 453 19.63 24.90 -18.89
CA LYS A 453 20.56 24.42 -17.85
C LYS A 453 19.85 24.18 -16.51
N LEU A 454 18.95 25.08 -16.09
CA LEU A 454 18.20 24.92 -14.84
C LEU A 454 17.31 23.67 -14.83
N PHE A 455 16.66 23.35 -15.95
CA PHE A 455 15.74 22.22 -16.06
C PHE A 455 16.37 20.94 -16.65
N ASN A 456 17.67 20.95 -16.97
CA ASN A 456 18.31 19.81 -17.63
C ASN A 456 18.29 18.54 -16.77
N GLU A 457 18.56 18.66 -15.46
CA GLU A 457 18.54 17.52 -14.55
C GLU A 457 17.11 16.96 -14.40
N GLU A 458 16.10 17.82 -14.32
CA GLU A 458 14.69 17.41 -14.27
C GLU A 458 14.31 16.66 -15.55
N LYS A 459 14.59 17.27 -16.71
CA LYS A 459 14.35 16.68 -18.04
C LYS A 459 14.97 15.28 -18.16
N ALA A 460 16.25 15.16 -17.78
CA ALA A 460 16.97 13.90 -17.81
C ALA A 460 16.38 12.85 -16.84
N THR A 461 15.93 13.28 -15.65
CA THR A 461 15.30 12.39 -14.68
C THR A 461 13.96 11.86 -15.18
N ILE A 462 13.11 12.71 -15.75
CA ILE A 462 11.82 12.31 -16.31
C ILE A 462 12.04 11.35 -17.50
N ALA A 463 12.99 11.66 -18.39
CA ALA A 463 13.36 10.76 -19.48
C ALA A 463 13.81 9.38 -18.95
N TYR A 464 14.65 9.35 -17.90
CA TYR A 464 15.08 8.12 -17.22
C TYR A 464 13.91 7.27 -16.73
N ILE A 465 12.95 7.88 -16.02
CA ILE A 465 11.77 7.19 -15.49
C ILE A 465 10.91 6.62 -16.62
N LEU A 466 10.64 7.40 -17.68
CA LEU A 466 9.83 6.93 -18.81
C LEU A 466 10.50 5.80 -19.60
N SER A 467 11.83 5.73 -19.61
CA SER A 467 12.59 4.65 -20.28
C SER A 467 12.64 3.33 -19.48
N SER A 468 12.61 3.41 -18.14
CA SER A 468 12.87 2.29 -17.23
C SER A 468 11.68 1.35 -17.04
N SER A 469 10.59 1.58 -17.76
CA SER A 469 9.23 1.06 -17.54
C SER A 469 8.99 -0.44 -17.80
N ASN A 470 10.00 -1.34 -17.76
CA ASN A 470 9.72 -2.77 -18.01
C ASN A 470 10.65 -3.81 -17.35
N THR A 471 11.18 -3.58 -16.14
CA THR A 471 12.07 -4.55 -15.47
C THR A 471 11.37 -5.71 -14.75
N PHE A 472 10.03 -5.85 -14.82
CA PHE A 472 9.31 -7.00 -14.25
C PHE A 472 8.38 -7.68 -15.29
N GLY A 473 8.98 -8.40 -16.24
CA GLY A 473 8.28 -9.35 -17.10
C GLY A 473 9.23 -10.13 -18.03
N PRO A 474 9.25 -11.48 -17.99
CA PRO A 474 9.98 -12.27 -18.98
C PRO A 474 9.08 -12.48 -20.21
N SER A 475 9.40 -11.86 -21.34
CA SER A 475 9.28 -12.44 -22.69
C SER A 475 9.55 -11.38 -23.77
N PRO A 476 10.54 -11.60 -24.66
CA PRO A 476 10.53 -11.01 -25.98
C PRO A 476 9.69 -11.90 -26.90
N GLN A 477 8.50 -11.45 -27.31
CA GLN A 477 7.83 -12.05 -28.46
C GLN A 477 8.39 -11.45 -29.76
N PRO A 478 8.65 -12.27 -30.80
CA PRO A 478 9.15 -11.80 -32.07
C PRO A 478 8.05 -11.04 -32.83
N SER A 479 8.41 -9.87 -33.35
CA SER A 479 7.56 -9.04 -34.20
C SER A 479 7.32 -9.73 -35.56
N ILE A 480 6.05 -9.84 -35.94
CA ILE A 480 5.62 -10.22 -37.29
C ILE A 480 5.79 -9.00 -38.20
N PRO A 481 6.44 -9.12 -39.38
CA PRO A 481 6.59 -8.00 -40.29
C PRO A 481 5.34 -7.85 -41.17
N GLY A 482 4.63 -6.73 -41.03
CA GLY A 482 3.56 -6.32 -41.95
C GLY A 482 2.32 -5.76 -41.26
N GLY A 483 2.31 -4.47 -40.95
CA GLY A 483 1.14 -3.73 -40.44
C GLY A 483 1.50 -2.28 -40.11
N GLN A 484 0.69 -1.33 -40.57
CA GLN A 484 0.98 0.10 -40.77
C GLN A 484 1.26 0.96 -39.52
N GLY A 485 2.22 1.90 -39.64
CA GLY A 485 2.37 3.14 -38.84
C GLY A 485 3.43 3.10 -37.73
N PRO A 486 4.34 4.09 -37.61
CA PRO A 486 5.34 4.11 -36.53
C PRO A 486 4.66 4.55 -35.23
N SER A 487 4.25 3.59 -34.38
CA SER A 487 3.86 3.91 -33.01
C SER A 487 5.13 4.20 -32.21
N VAL A 488 5.54 5.46 -32.17
CA VAL A 488 6.66 5.91 -31.34
C VAL A 488 6.28 5.67 -29.88
N ASN A 489 6.89 4.64 -29.28
CA ASN A 489 6.62 4.25 -27.90
C ASN A 489 7.27 5.27 -26.94
N ASN A 490 6.61 5.63 -25.83
CA ASN A 490 7.17 6.54 -24.80
C ASN A 490 8.58 6.10 -24.35
N ARG A 491 8.86 4.78 -24.39
CA ARG A 491 10.15 4.16 -24.12
C ARG A 491 11.23 4.53 -25.15
N GLU A 492 10.89 4.59 -26.44
CA GLU A 492 11.84 4.93 -27.50
C GLU A 492 12.26 6.40 -27.40
N GLN A 493 11.32 7.30 -27.11
CA GLN A 493 11.61 8.71 -26.84
C GLN A 493 12.46 8.89 -25.58
N GLY A 494 12.12 8.20 -24.49
CA GLY A 494 12.92 8.22 -23.25
C GLY A 494 14.34 7.67 -23.45
N MET A 495 14.50 6.56 -24.17
CA MET A 495 15.82 6.00 -24.48
C MET A 495 16.65 6.91 -25.41
N ALA A 496 16.03 7.55 -26.39
CA ALA A 496 16.70 8.51 -27.27
C ALA A 496 17.17 9.74 -26.47
N ALA A 497 16.32 10.28 -25.61
CA ALA A 497 16.66 11.43 -24.76
C ALA A 497 17.74 11.10 -23.72
N ILE A 498 17.77 9.90 -23.15
CA ILE A 498 18.86 9.49 -22.23
C ILE A 498 20.19 9.31 -22.96
N LYS A 499 20.16 8.81 -24.20
CA LYS A 499 21.38 8.67 -25.00
C LYS A 499 22.02 10.01 -25.35
N SER A 500 21.25 11.10 -25.40
CA SER A 500 21.78 12.46 -25.59
C SER A 500 22.24 13.14 -24.30
N VAL A 501 21.93 12.58 -23.12
CA VAL A 501 22.37 13.11 -21.82
C VAL A 501 23.82 12.69 -21.52
N ALA A 502 24.57 13.59 -20.89
CA ALA A 502 25.94 13.31 -20.46
C ALA A 502 26.00 12.05 -19.56
N PRO A 503 26.98 11.14 -19.78
CA PRO A 503 27.03 9.85 -19.08
C PRO A 503 27.16 9.99 -17.56
N GLN A 504 27.86 11.03 -17.09
CA GLN A 504 28.01 11.34 -15.66
C GLN A 504 26.66 11.69 -15.00
N LEU A 505 25.81 12.47 -15.69
CA LEU A 505 24.50 12.87 -15.20
C LEU A 505 23.53 11.67 -15.18
N ALA A 506 23.60 10.81 -16.20
CA ALA A 506 22.82 9.58 -16.24
C ALA A 506 23.19 8.65 -15.07
N GLU A 507 24.48 8.51 -14.76
CA GLU A 507 24.94 7.71 -13.62
C GLU A 507 24.49 8.31 -12.28
N SER A 508 24.56 9.63 -12.10
CA SER A 508 24.08 10.27 -10.87
C SER A 508 22.58 10.10 -10.66
N ILE A 509 21.79 10.18 -11.74
CA ILE A 509 20.33 9.94 -11.71
C ILE A 509 20.03 8.49 -11.33
N ALA A 510 20.72 7.52 -11.95
CA ALA A 510 20.57 6.11 -11.63
C ALA A 510 20.93 5.82 -10.16
N ARG A 511 22.07 6.33 -9.69
CA ARG A 511 22.50 6.20 -8.29
C ARG A 511 21.48 6.83 -7.32
N ARG A 512 20.94 8.02 -7.64
CA ARG A 512 19.92 8.67 -6.80
C ARG A 512 18.65 7.84 -6.74
N THR A 513 18.14 7.39 -7.88
CA THR A 513 16.89 6.62 -7.98
C THR A 513 16.97 5.31 -7.19
N THR A 514 18.14 4.64 -7.20
CA THR A 514 18.36 3.43 -6.40
C THR A 514 18.49 3.73 -4.90
N ARG A 515 18.97 4.92 -4.51
CA ARG A 515 19.16 5.30 -3.10
C ARG A 515 17.89 5.85 -2.44
N SER A 516 17.03 6.50 -3.21
CA SER A 516 15.79 7.09 -2.71
C SER A 516 14.74 6.02 -2.40
N PHE A 517 13.87 6.33 -1.44
CA PHE A 517 12.64 5.57 -1.23
C PHE A 517 11.74 5.68 -2.45
N LYS A 518 10.93 4.63 -2.68
CA LYS A 518 9.73 4.78 -3.51
C LYS A 518 8.83 5.84 -2.88
N TYR A 519 8.10 6.54 -3.73
CA TYR A 519 7.16 7.55 -3.25
C TYR A 519 6.13 6.90 -2.32
N ALA A 520 5.85 7.56 -1.19
CA ALA A 520 4.77 7.23 -0.29
C ALA A 520 4.03 8.51 0.11
N GLU A 521 2.72 8.38 0.33
CA GLU A 521 1.89 9.50 0.79
C GLU A 521 2.29 9.94 2.21
N THR A 522 2.59 8.98 3.08
CA THR A 522 3.01 9.23 4.47
C THR A 522 4.36 8.56 4.75
N TYR A 523 5.30 9.33 5.32
CA TYR A 523 6.59 8.86 5.81
C TYR A 523 6.64 8.98 7.34
N HIS A 524 7.27 8.00 7.99
CA HIS A 524 7.49 8.01 9.44
C HIS A 524 8.96 8.32 9.73
N LEU A 525 9.26 9.45 10.37
CA LEU A 525 10.62 9.86 10.71
C LEU A 525 10.91 9.45 12.16
N SER A 526 11.86 8.55 12.37
CA SER A 526 12.28 8.12 13.71
C SER A 526 13.62 8.73 14.08
N PHE A 527 13.66 9.60 15.09
CA PHE A 527 14.90 10.20 15.62
C PHE A 527 15.35 9.46 16.86
N SER A 528 16.53 8.85 16.78
CA SER A 528 17.03 7.93 17.81
C SER A 528 18.36 8.41 18.37
N LEU A 529 18.44 8.65 19.68
CA LEU A 529 19.69 8.97 20.37
C LEU A 529 20.29 7.69 20.97
N PHE A 530 21.42 7.25 20.44
CA PHE A 530 22.12 6.03 20.86
C PHE A 530 23.44 6.36 21.56
N THR A 531 23.63 5.82 22.76
CA THR A 531 24.88 5.92 23.52
C THR A 531 25.26 4.57 24.12
N PRO A 532 26.54 4.16 24.08
CA PRO A 532 27.01 2.92 24.71
C PRO A 532 27.01 3.01 26.25
N GLY A 533 26.96 4.21 26.82
CA GLY A 533 26.94 4.43 28.26
C GLY A 533 25.56 4.86 28.79
N PRO A 534 25.50 5.27 30.07
CA PRO A 534 24.31 5.90 30.65
C PRO A 534 24.12 7.36 30.22
N LEU A 535 25.14 8.00 29.63
CA LEU A 535 25.15 9.42 29.30
C LEU A 535 25.40 9.64 27.80
N PRO A 536 24.73 10.59 27.15
CA PRO A 536 23.61 11.39 27.66
C PRO A 536 22.31 10.56 27.76
N SER A 537 21.51 10.84 28.79
CA SER A 537 20.22 10.18 28.99
C SER A 537 19.03 10.98 28.45
N SER A 538 19.24 12.25 28.10
CA SER A 538 18.21 13.16 27.62
C SER A 538 18.76 14.20 26.65
N TRP A 539 17.85 14.80 25.87
CA TRP A 539 18.15 15.76 24.82
C TRP A 539 16.95 16.68 24.55
N ASP A 540 17.22 17.93 24.20
CA ASP A 540 16.20 18.93 23.82
C ASP A 540 15.77 18.77 22.35
N ILE A 541 15.31 17.57 21.97
CA ILE A 541 14.99 17.25 20.58
C ILE A 541 13.74 17.97 20.06
N GLU A 542 12.67 18.05 20.86
CA GLU A 542 11.41 18.69 20.48
C GLU A 542 11.60 20.17 20.06
N PRO A 543 12.20 21.05 20.89
CA PRO A 543 12.41 22.45 20.49
C PRO A 543 13.47 22.60 19.39
N ALA A 544 14.37 21.61 19.21
CA ALA A 544 15.34 21.61 18.11
C ALA A 544 14.68 21.24 16.78
N LEU A 545 13.79 20.25 16.76
CA LEU A 545 12.99 19.86 15.59
C LEU A 545 12.09 21.00 15.14
N GLN A 546 11.45 21.69 16.08
CA GLN A 546 10.55 22.81 15.78
C GLN A 546 11.26 23.98 15.10
N GLU A 547 12.52 24.27 15.45
CA GLU A 547 13.28 25.35 14.82
C GLU A 547 13.95 24.90 13.51
N TYR A 548 14.61 23.74 13.49
CA TYR A 548 15.51 23.39 12.40
C TYR A 548 14.88 22.48 11.33
N LEU A 549 13.92 21.64 11.68
CA LEU A 549 13.37 20.62 10.76
C LEU A 549 11.92 20.90 10.33
N LEU A 550 11.06 21.32 11.25
CA LEU A 550 9.64 21.59 10.95
C LEU A 550 9.43 22.60 9.82
N PRO A 551 10.22 23.68 9.65
CA PRO A 551 10.08 24.56 8.49
C PRO A 551 10.26 23.82 7.16
N LEU A 552 11.24 22.92 7.08
CA LEU A 552 11.47 22.08 5.90
C LEU A 552 10.31 21.12 5.67
N LEU A 553 9.83 20.43 6.71
CA LEU A 553 8.68 19.52 6.59
C LEU A 553 7.40 20.27 6.18
N GLY A 554 7.23 21.51 6.65
CA GLY A 554 6.16 22.40 6.22
C GLY A 554 6.19 22.65 4.71
N THR A 555 7.37 22.91 4.13
CA THR A 555 7.52 23.07 2.67
C THR A 555 7.28 21.78 1.89
N LEU A 556 7.53 20.62 2.50
CA LEU A 556 7.32 19.29 1.89
C LEU A 556 5.88 18.77 2.07
N SER A 557 5.08 19.36 2.96
CA SER A 557 3.70 18.93 3.26
C SER A 557 2.77 18.82 2.04
N PRO A 558 2.87 19.64 0.97
CA PRO A 558 2.06 19.42 -0.23
C PRO A 558 2.45 18.14 -1.00
N ILE A 559 3.66 17.63 -0.79
CA ILE A 559 4.25 16.49 -1.50
C ILE A 559 4.03 15.18 -0.74
N SER A 560 4.25 15.17 0.58
CA SER A 560 4.02 14.00 1.44
C SER A 560 3.74 14.43 2.87
N ASN A 561 3.02 13.59 3.60
CA ASN A 561 2.78 13.76 5.03
C ASN A 561 3.91 13.10 5.83
N PHE A 562 4.25 13.68 6.97
CA PHE A 562 5.31 13.18 7.86
C PHE A 562 4.75 13.02 9.27
N SER A 563 5.06 11.90 9.92
CA SER A 563 4.96 11.79 11.37
C SER A 563 6.36 11.68 11.95
N ILE A 564 6.52 12.12 13.19
CA ILE A 564 7.81 12.13 13.88
C ILE A 564 7.67 11.31 15.16
N ASP A 565 8.58 10.37 15.35
CA ASP A 565 8.76 9.60 16.57
C ASP A 565 10.19 9.85 17.09
N THR A 566 10.35 9.95 18.41
CA THR A 566 11.66 10.15 19.03
C THR A 566 11.93 9.06 20.05
N GLN A 567 13.16 8.54 20.09
CA GLN A 567 13.58 7.53 21.06
C GLN A 567 14.98 7.81 21.60
N VAL A 568 15.23 7.39 22.84
CA VAL A 568 16.54 7.43 23.49
C VAL A 568 16.89 6.02 23.92
N GLN A 569 18.02 5.51 23.45
CA GLN A 569 18.55 4.20 23.81
C GLN A 569 19.93 4.36 24.46
N VAL A 570 19.98 4.08 25.75
CA VAL A 570 21.22 3.96 26.51
C VAL A 570 21.76 2.53 26.42
N TYR A 571 23.05 2.37 26.69
CA TYR A 571 23.77 1.09 26.61
C TYR A 571 23.74 0.40 25.23
N ALA A 572 23.65 1.21 24.16
CA ALA A 572 23.78 0.76 22.76
C ALA A 572 25.27 0.52 22.42
N HIS A 573 25.77 -0.65 22.77
CA HIS A 573 27.14 -1.07 22.46
C HIS A 573 27.27 -1.52 21.00
N PHE A 574 28.50 -1.58 20.52
CA PHE A 574 28.81 -2.20 19.22
C PHE A 574 28.44 -3.68 19.24
N ALA A 575 27.97 -4.19 18.10
CA ALA A 575 27.73 -5.62 17.95
C ALA A 575 29.02 -6.40 18.27
N PRO A 576 28.96 -7.56 18.96
CA PRO A 576 30.14 -8.37 19.26
C PRO A 576 30.91 -8.82 18.02
N THR A 577 30.22 -8.88 16.87
CA THR A 577 30.73 -9.28 15.56
C THR A 577 31.23 -8.11 14.72
N ALA A 578 30.99 -6.86 15.12
CA ALA A 578 31.47 -5.67 14.42
C ALA A 578 32.91 -5.35 14.82
N ALA A 579 33.71 -4.85 13.87
CA ALA A 579 35.04 -4.36 14.15
C ALA A 579 34.97 -3.15 15.10
N GLN A 580 35.81 -3.19 16.14
CA GLN A 580 35.90 -2.07 17.08
C GLN A 580 36.65 -0.89 16.45
N PRO A 581 36.36 0.35 16.90
CA PRO A 581 37.09 1.53 16.43
C PRO A 581 38.61 1.38 16.60
N GLU A 582 39.39 1.75 15.59
CA GLU A 582 40.86 1.77 15.64
C GLU A 582 41.34 3.18 16.03
N PHE A 583 42.20 3.28 17.04
CA PHE A 583 42.82 4.56 17.39
C PHE A 583 43.90 4.93 16.37
N ASP A 584 43.75 6.10 15.74
CA ASP A 584 44.74 6.63 14.80
C ASP A 584 45.59 7.71 15.49
N GLU A 585 46.87 7.41 15.72
CA GLU A 585 47.82 8.31 16.37
C GLU A 585 48.05 9.61 15.57
N SER A 586 47.85 9.59 14.25
CA SER A 586 48.10 10.76 13.39
C SER A 586 47.01 11.83 13.53
N GLN A 587 45.77 11.43 13.78
CA GLN A 587 44.62 12.33 13.95
C GLN A 587 44.20 12.51 15.40
N ASN A 588 44.84 11.77 16.33
CA ASN A 588 44.47 11.72 17.75
C ASN A 588 42.96 11.47 17.94
N ALA A 589 42.41 10.56 17.12
CA ALA A 589 40.99 10.27 17.04
C ALA A 589 40.76 8.78 16.79
N TRP A 590 39.62 8.28 17.26
CA TRP A 590 39.16 6.94 16.96
C TRP A 590 38.54 6.91 15.57
N THR A 591 38.87 5.89 14.78
CA THR A 591 38.48 5.80 13.38
C THR A 591 37.66 4.55 13.09
N LEU A 592 36.63 4.72 12.25
CA LEU A 592 35.86 3.63 11.67
C LEU A 592 36.18 3.49 10.17
N LYS A 593 36.32 2.24 9.70
CA LYS A 593 36.48 1.96 8.27
C LYS A 593 35.13 2.01 7.58
N LYS A 594 35.12 2.46 6.32
CA LYS A 594 33.89 2.61 5.53
C LYS A 594 33.18 1.29 5.25
N GLU A 595 33.96 0.23 5.05
CA GLU A 595 33.47 -1.13 4.79
C GLU A 595 32.65 -1.67 5.96
N GLU A 596 32.92 -1.19 7.18
CA GLU A 596 32.33 -1.63 8.44
C GLU A 596 31.14 -0.74 8.88
N LEU A 597 30.82 0.32 8.12
CA LEU A 597 29.68 1.22 8.43
C LEU A 597 28.32 0.54 8.25
N GLY A 598 28.24 -0.47 7.38
CA GLY A 598 27.04 -1.30 7.23
C GLY A 598 26.79 -2.20 8.44
N SER A 599 27.86 -2.73 9.04
CA SER A 599 27.82 -3.53 10.26
C SER A 599 27.66 -2.71 11.54
N PHE A 600 27.84 -1.39 11.47
CA PHE A 600 27.64 -0.49 12.62
C PHE A 600 26.21 -0.55 13.15
N ILE A 601 25.22 -0.70 12.26
CA ILE A 601 23.81 -0.80 12.65
C ILE A 601 23.47 -2.25 12.95
N ASN A 602 23.35 -2.56 14.24
CA ASN A 602 22.86 -3.87 14.66
C ASN A 602 21.32 -3.89 14.70
N ALA A 603 20.69 -4.15 13.56
CA ALA A 603 19.23 -4.23 13.46
C ALA A 603 18.61 -5.34 14.34
N ALA A 604 19.41 -6.31 14.83
CA ALA A 604 18.95 -7.37 15.72
C ALA A 604 19.05 -7.03 17.22
N GLU A 605 19.99 -6.17 17.62
CA GLU A 605 20.19 -5.77 19.02
C GLU A 605 19.63 -4.38 19.35
N TRP A 606 19.44 -3.52 18.35
CA TRP A 606 18.82 -2.20 18.55
C TRP A 606 17.31 -2.32 18.27
N PRO A 607 16.45 -2.27 19.30
CA PRO A 607 15.00 -2.32 19.11
C PRO A 607 14.54 -0.99 18.51
N LEU A 608 14.66 -0.86 17.19
CA LEU A 608 14.06 0.24 16.47
C LEU A 608 12.55 0.07 16.55
N SER A 609 11.86 0.99 17.23
CA SER A 609 10.41 0.96 17.38
C SER A 609 9.77 1.02 15.97
N PRO A 610 9.21 -0.09 15.44
CA PRO A 610 8.61 -0.04 14.12
C PRO A 610 7.32 0.78 14.22
N SER A 611 7.16 1.78 13.35
CA SER A 611 5.94 2.56 13.30
C SER A 611 4.76 1.65 12.94
N ILE A 612 3.75 1.57 13.81
CA ILE A 612 2.53 0.73 13.64
C ILE A 612 1.66 1.23 12.46
N ARG A 613 1.96 2.41 11.94
CA ARG A 613 1.18 3.13 10.92
C ARG A 613 1.64 2.77 9.49
N LYS A 614 0.75 2.96 8.52
CA LYS A 614 1.02 2.70 7.09
C LYS A 614 2.02 3.71 6.53
N GLY A 615 3.13 3.21 5.99
CA GLY A 615 4.14 3.99 5.29
C GLY A 615 5.55 3.50 5.61
N PRO A 616 6.56 3.84 4.79
CA PRO A 616 7.95 3.53 5.10
C PRO A 616 8.48 4.39 6.26
N THR A 617 9.28 3.78 7.12
CA THR A 617 9.98 4.45 8.21
C THR A 617 11.39 4.86 7.77
N ILE A 618 11.75 6.12 7.99
CA ILE A 618 13.08 6.68 7.78
C ILE A 618 13.73 6.87 9.14
N ASN A 619 14.86 6.18 9.36
CA ASN A 619 15.55 6.18 10.64
C ASN A 619 16.71 7.19 10.66
N PHE A 620 16.68 8.14 11.60
CA PHE A 620 17.77 9.07 11.86
C PHE A 620 18.40 8.77 13.20
N ILE A 621 19.62 8.24 13.18
CA ILE A 621 20.35 7.87 14.40
C ILE A 621 21.39 8.93 14.69
N LEU A 622 21.29 9.52 15.88
CA LEU A 622 22.35 10.29 16.51
C LEU A 622 23.12 9.37 17.44
N TYR A 623 24.36 9.03 17.08
CA TYR A 623 25.23 8.22 17.91
C TYR A 623 26.24 9.09 18.65
N ILE A 624 26.39 8.84 19.95
CA ILE A 624 27.41 9.49 20.78
C ILE A 624 28.37 8.41 21.27
N PRO A 625 29.67 8.49 20.92
CA PRO A 625 30.64 7.51 21.34
C PRO A 625 30.87 7.57 22.85
N SER A 626 31.42 6.49 23.40
CA SER A 626 31.89 6.48 24.79
C SER A 626 32.97 7.54 25.01
N ALA A 627 33.09 8.06 26.23
CA ALA A 627 34.08 9.09 26.55
C ALA A 627 35.53 8.63 26.30
N SER A 628 35.81 7.33 26.39
CA SER A 628 37.10 6.72 26.06
C SER A 628 37.36 6.62 24.54
N GLN A 629 36.31 6.62 23.72
CA GLN A 629 36.37 6.50 22.27
C GLN A 629 36.00 7.81 21.55
N SER A 630 36.06 8.93 22.27
CA SER A 630 35.79 10.27 21.73
C SER A 630 37.12 11.02 21.49
N PRO A 631 37.32 11.70 20.35
CA PRO A 631 36.39 11.84 19.23
C PRO A 631 36.42 10.63 18.28
N LEU A 632 35.26 10.27 17.73
CA LEU A 632 35.07 9.21 16.73
C LEU A 632 34.79 9.80 15.35
N VAL A 633 35.56 9.38 14.33
CA VAL A 633 35.47 9.87 12.94
C VAL A 633 35.60 8.72 11.92
N ILE A 634 35.21 8.96 10.67
CA ILE A 634 35.40 7.97 9.58
C ILE A 634 36.79 8.15 8.96
N LYS A 635 37.56 7.05 8.88
CA LYS A 635 38.99 7.05 8.51
C LYS A 635 39.31 7.72 7.15
N GLU A 636 38.46 7.52 6.14
CA GLU A 636 38.73 8.00 4.77
C GLU A 636 38.65 9.53 4.64
N ASN A 637 37.62 10.15 5.22
CA ASN A 637 37.25 11.53 4.92
C ASN A 637 37.16 12.42 6.17
N GLY A 638 37.34 11.88 7.37
CA GLY A 638 37.11 12.59 8.64
C GLY A 638 35.65 13.02 8.87
N VAL A 639 34.73 12.58 8.01
CA VAL A 639 33.30 12.91 8.10
C VAL A 639 32.67 12.10 9.23
N THR A 640 31.68 12.67 9.91
CA THR A 640 30.98 12.04 11.05
C THR A 640 29.58 11.55 10.70
N SER A 641 29.21 11.51 9.42
CA SER A 641 27.87 11.08 9.00
C SER A 641 27.90 10.27 7.71
N TRP A 642 26.94 9.35 7.58
CA TRP A 642 26.72 8.59 6.36
C TRP A 642 25.22 8.30 6.18
N LEU A 643 24.86 8.03 4.93
CA LEU A 643 23.50 7.70 4.53
C LEU A 643 23.41 6.23 4.17
N ILE A 644 22.36 5.56 4.61
CA ILE A 644 22.03 4.19 4.23
C ILE A 644 20.84 4.23 3.27
N PRO A 645 21.03 3.79 2.01
CA PRO A 645 19.99 3.78 0.98
C PRO A 645 18.69 3.14 1.46
N GLN A 646 17.55 3.76 1.17
CA GLN A 646 16.21 3.24 1.49
C GLN A 646 16.01 2.82 2.96
N TRP A 647 16.78 3.41 3.88
CA TRP A 647 16.68 3.13 5.30
C TRP A 647 16.73 4.40 6.14
N GLY A 648 17.73 5.27 5.95
CA GLY A 648 17.94 6.38 6.86
C GLY A 648 19.36 6.95 6.86
N GLY A 649 19.70 7.66 7.94
CA GLY A 649 20.99 8.32 8.10
C GLY A 649 21.52 8.20 9.52
N VAL A 650 22.84 8.13 9.63
CA VAL A 650 23.54 8.08 10.93
C VAL A 650 24.49 9.27 11.02
N VAL A 651 24.47 9.93 12.17
CA VAL A 651 25.37 11.04 12.51
C VAL A 651 26.02 10.72 13.84
N ILE A 652 27.35 10.78 13.87
CA ILE A 652 28.17 10.73 15.07
C ILE A 652 28.36 12.16 15.58
N LEU A 653 27.94 12.40 16.81
CA LEU A 653 28.17 13.66 17.51
C LEU A 653 29.23 13.43 18.60
N ASN A 654 30.29 14.22 18.55
CA ASN A 654 31.35 14.23 19.55
C ASN A 654 31.16 15.44 20.46
N PRO A 655 30.38 15.34 21.57
CA PRO A 655 30.21 16.44 22.50
C PRO A 655 31.51 16.73 23.26
N PRO A 656 31.75 17.98 23.70
CA PRO A 656 32.86 18.28 24.58
C PRO A 656 32.69 17.52 25.90
N LEU A 657 33.74 16.81 26.32
CA LEU A 657 33.73 16.09 27.60
C LEU A 657 33.62 17.08 28.75
N ASP A 658 32.73 16.81 29.70
CA ASP A 658 32.51 17.67 30.85
C ASP A 658 33.75 17.60 31.77
N PRO A 659 34.49 18.71 31.98
CA PRO A 659 35.67 18.71 32.83
C PRO A 659 35.35 18.58 34.32
N SER A 660 34.08 18.74 34.72
CA SER A 660 33.63 18.65 36.12
C SER A 660 33.43 17.21 36.62
N LEU A 661 33.25 16.25 35.70
CA LEU A 661 33.08 14.84 36.02
C LEU A 661 34.43 14.11 35.98
N ASN A 662 34.73 13.34 37.03
CA ASN A 662 35.93 12.49 37.11
C ASN A 662 35.50 11.01 37.22
N PRO A 663 35.73 10.17 36.20
CA PRO A 663 36.45 10.43 34.94
C PRO A 663 35.68 11.35 33.98
N LYS A 664 36.43 12.09 33.14
CA LYS A 664 35.86 12.95 32.08
C LYS A 664 34.85 12.15 31.28
N SER A 665 33.61 12.61 31.26
CA SER A 665 32.47 11.89 30.69
C SER A 665 31.68 12.78 29.74
N ASN A 666 30.82 12.16 28.92
CA ASN A 666 29.87 12.90 28.09
C ASN A 666 28.91 13.72 28.97
N PRO A 667 28.42 14.87 28.48
CA PRO A 667 27.44 15.66 29.21
C PRO A 667 26.17 14.84 29.47
N PRO A 668 25.49 15.03 30.61
CA PRO A 668 24.28 14.27 30.96
C PRO A 668 23.09 14.60 30.06
N HIS A 669 23.06 15.81 29.51
CA HIS A 669 21.96 16.34 28.73
C HIS A 669 22.51 17.09 27.49
N LEU A 670 21.87 16.88 26.33
CA LEU A 670 22.22 17.57 25.09
C LEU A 670 21.32 18.78 24.87
N SER A 671 21.93 19.97 24.87
CA SER A 671 21.24 21.21 24.56
C SER A 671 20.83 21.30 23.09
N LYS A 672 19.80 22.11 22.83
CA LYS A 672 19.29 22.43 21.48
C LYS A 672 20.39 22.85 20.49
N ASP A 673 21.34 23.68 20.91
CA ASP A 673 22.39 24.20 20.03
C ASP A 673 23.35 23.11 19.55
N SER A 674 23.59 22.10 20.37
CA SER A 674 24.41 20.93 20.02
C SER A 674 23.78 20.09 18.91
N LEU A 675 22.45 20.15 18.76
CA LEU A 675 21.68 19.39 17.77
C LEU A 675 21.57 20.11 16.41
N ARG A 676 22.00 21.37 16.29
CA ARG A 676 21.91 22.16 15.05
C ARG A 676 22.61 21.49 13.87
N ASN A 677 23.86 21.06 14.05
CA ASN A 677 24.63 20.43 12.97
C ASN A 677 24.11 19.03 12.59
N PRO A 678 23.80 18.12 13.53
CA PRO A 678 23.12 16.87 13.22
C PRO A 678 21.80 17.03 12.47
N LEU A 679 20.92 17.95 12.90
CA LEU A 679 19.62 18.17 12.25
C LEU A 679 19.75 18.79 10.85
N SER A 680 20.73 19.67 10.63
CA SER A 680 21.06 20.16 9.29
C SER A 680 21.52 19.01 8.38
N THR A 681 22.34 18.10 8.91
CA THR A 681 22.79 16.90 8.17
C THR A 681 21.62 15.98 7.84
N PHE A 682 20.74 15.71 8.81
CA PHE A 682 19.52 14.93 8.59
C PHE A 682 18.58 15.58 7.57
N SER A 683 18.51 16.91 7.51
CA SER A 683 17.72 17.62 6.50
C SER A 683 18.22 17.35 5.07
N HIS A 684 19.53 17.39 4.84
CA HIS A 684 20.12 17.04 3.54
C HIS A 684 19.96 15.56 3.20
N GLN A 685 20.13 14.69 4.19
CA GLN A 685 19.91 13.25 4.04
C GLN A 685 18.45 12.94 3.72
N LEU A 686 17.49 13.59 4.37
CA LEU A 686 16.06 13.47 4.09
C LEU A 686 15.75 13.86 2.64
N LEU A 687 16.23 15.02 2.18
CA LEU A 687 16.06 15.45 0.79
C LEU A 687 16.65 14.43 -0.20
N THR A 688 17.79 13.82 0.13
CA THR A 688 18.42 12.78 -0.70
C THR A 688 17.59 11.49 -0.72
N LEU A 689 17.08 11.06 0.44
CA LEU A 689 16.23 9.86 0.58
C LEU A 689 14.86 10.01 -0.10
N LEU A 690 14.31 11.22 -0.15
CA LEU A 690 13.11 11.54 -0.92
C LEU A 690 13.39 11.63 -2.43
N GLY A 691 14.65 11.58 -2.86
CA GLY A 691 15.04 11.60 -4.27
C GLY A 691 15.05 12.99 -4.90
N THR A 692 15.18 14.06 -4.11
CA THR A 692 15.24 15.44 -4.62
C THR A 692 16.42 15.64 -5.58
N PRO A 693 16.25 16.46 -6.63
CA PRO A 693 17.35 16.77 -7.54
C PRO A 693 18.47 17.54 -6.86
N SER A 694 19.69 17.48 -7.41
CA SER A 694 20.84 18.23 -6.91
C SER A 694 20.93 19.65 -7.47
N SER A 695 20.44 19.84 -8.69
CA SER A 695 20.40 21.10 -9.42
C SER A 695 18.95 21.45 -9.80
N PRO A 696 18.56 22.73 -9.73
CA PRO A 696 19.37 23.91 -9.38
C PRO A 696 19.52 24.15 -7.87
N ALA A 697 20.37 25.09 -7.45
CA ALA A 697 20.65 25.37 -6.03
C ALA A 697 19.41 25.77 -5.22
N SER A 698 18.42 26.41 -5.87
CA SER A 698 17.20 26.88 -5.22
C SER A 698 16.31 25.72 -4.75
N LEU A 699 16.00 25.66 -3.45
CA LEU A 699 15.15 24.60 -2.89
C LEU A 699 13.74 24.56 -3.52
N PRO A 700 13.02 25.69 -3.72
CA PRO A 700 11.68 25.66 -4.31
C PRO A 700 11.63 25.00 -5.69
N LEU A 701 12.55 25.33 -6.60
CA LEU A 701 12.61 24.70 -7.93
C LEU A 701 12.87 23.19 -7.84
N ARG A 702 13.71 22.76 -6.90
CA ARG A 702 13.96 21.32 -6.66
C ARG A 702 12.72 20.59 -6.15
N LEU A 703 11.93 21.23 -5.28
CA LEU A 703 10.66 20.67 -4.79
C LEU A 703 9.59 20.63 -5.89
N GLN A 704 9.52 21.64 -6.75
CA GLN A 704 8.63 21.61 -7.90
C GLN A 704 9.00 20.49 -8.90
N ALA A 705 10.29 20.33 -9.19
CA ALA A 705 10.79 19.24 -10.02
C ALA A 705 10.43 17.89 -9.39
N LEU A 706 10.56 17.76 -8.06
CA LEU A 706 10.19 16.55 -7.33
C LEU A 706 8.70 16.20 -7.49
N VAL A 707 7.79 17.17 -7.45
CA VAL A 707 6.35 16.96 -7.72
C VAL A 707 6.14 16.32 -9.09
N ARG A 708 6.80 16.83 -10.13
CA ARG A 708 6.66 16.33 -11.51
C ARG A 708 7.27 14.94 -11.66
N ILE A 709 8.45 14.71 -11.08
CA ILE A 709 9.13 13.41 -11.02
C ILE A 709 8.25 12.36 -10.33
N HIS A 710 7.67 12.66 -9.17
CA HIS A 710 6.79 11.74 -8.46
C HIS A 710 5.49 11.48 -9.22
N THR A 711 4.89 12.51 -9.82
CA THR A 711 3.67 12.34 -10.63
C THR A 711 3.93 11.39 -11.80
N ALA A 712 5.06 11.54 -12.50
CA ALA A 712 5.46 10.64 -13.58
C ALA A 712 5.67 9.19 -13.10
N SER A 713 6.34 9.04 -11.95
CA SER A 713 6.61 7.73 -11.33
C SER A 713 5.32 7.02 -10.91
N LEU A 714 4.41 7.73 -10.23
CA LEU A 714 3.12 7.20 -9.78
C LEU A 714 2.21 6.82 -10.96
N LEU A 715 2.12 7.68 -11.98
CA LEU A 715 1.34 7.39 -13.18
C LEU A 715 1.80 6.09 -13.83
N LEU A 716 3.12 5.90 -13.94
CA LEU A 716 3.73 4.73 -14.56
C LEU A 716 3.57 3.48 -13.69
N SER A 717 3.76 3.60 -12.38
CA SER A 717 3.60 2.52 -11.40
C SER A 717 2.15 2.00 -11.42
N ALA A 718 1.16 2.90 -11.32
CA ALA A 718 -0.25 2.54 -11.31
C ALA A 718 -0.66 1.86 -12.62
N SER A 719 -0.21 2.39 -13.75
CA SER A 719 -0.44 1.80 -15.08
C SER A 719 0.16 0.40 -15.20
N SER A 720 1.38 0.20 -14.71
CA SER A 720 2.06 -1.10 -14.70
C SER A 720 1.37 -2.10 -13.77
N THR A 721 0.91 -1.66 -12.60
CA THR A 721 0.12 -2.46 -11.66
C THR A 721 -1.20 -2.91 -12.30
N MET A 722 -1.90 -2.04 -13.02
CA MET A 722 -3.08 -2.41 -13.81
C MET A 722 -2.77 -3.43 -14.91
N GLY A 723 -1.67 -3.27 -15.63
CA GLY A 723 -1.22 -4.27 -16.61
C GLY A 723 -0.91 -5.63 -15.98
N SER A 724 -0.27 -5.62 -14.81
CA SER A 724 0.04 -6.83 -14.04
C SER A 724 -1.22 -7.52 -13.52
N LEU A 725 -2.18 -6.76 -13.01
CA LEU A 725 -3.49 -7.27 -12.61
C LEU A 725 -4.25 -7.87 -13.79
N ALA A 726 -4.25 -7.20 -14.95
CA ALA A 726 -4.91 -7.69 -16.15
C ALA A 726 -4.29 -9.02 -16.65
N ARG A 727 -2.96 -9.15 -16.55
CA ARG A 727 -2.24 -10.41 -16.86
C ARG A 727 -2.61 -11.52 -15.87
N LEU A 728 -2.65 -11.21 -14.56
CA LEU A 728 -3.00 -12.15 -13.49
C LEU A 728 -4.43 -12.68 -13.64
N VAL A 729 -5.39 -11.79 -13.89
CA VAL A 729 -6.80 -12.15 -14.07
C VAL A 729 -7.00 -13.04 -15.30
N ARG A 730 -6.21 -12.83 -16.36
CA ARG A 730 -6.25 -13.65 -17.57
C ARG A 730 -5.57 -15.00 -17.40
N SER A 731 -4.45 -15.07 -16.67
CA SER A 731 -3.73 -16.33 -16.46
C SER A 731 -4.43 -17.25 -15.47
N LEU A 732 -5.08 -16.69 -14.46
CA LEU A 732 -5.73 -17.44 -13.39
C LEU A 732 -7.25 -17.30 -13.47
N ALA A 733 -7.87 -18.14 -14.30
CA ALA A 733 -9.31 -18.12 -14.55
C ALA A 733 -10.18 -18.54 -13.34
N SER A 734 -9.57 -19.14 -12.32
CA SER A 734 -10.26 -19.59 -11.09
C SER A 734 -10.24 -18.58 -9.95
N ILE A 735 -9.54 -17.44 -10.06
CA ILE A 735 -9.49 -16.43 -8.99
C ILE A 735 -10.84 -15.69 -8.86
N PRO A 736 -11.41 -15.54 -7.64
CA PRO A 736 -12.57 -14.68 -7.40
C PRO A 736 -12.23 -13.22 -7.67
N ILE A 737 -13.16 -12.48 -8.28
CA ILE A 737 -12.98 -11.03 -8.48
C ILE A 737 -14.15 -10.32 -7.80
N PRO A 738 -13.94 -9.75 -6.60
CA PRO A 738 -14.99 -9.05 -5.88
C PRO A 738 -15.35 -7.72 -6.54
N LEU A 739 -16.52 -7.18 -6.18
CA LEU A 739 -16.97 -5.85 -6.63
C LEU A 739 -16.06 -4.73 -6.12
N SER A 740 -15.40 -4.89 -4.96
CA SER A 740 -14.41 -3.94 -4.43
C SER A 740 -13.28 -3.71 -5.43
N VAL A 741 -12.69 -4.79 -5.96
CA VAL A 741 -11.62 -4.74 -6.97
C VAL A 741 -12.10 -4.07 -8.25
N ALA A 742 -13.31 -4.36 -8.72
CA ALA A 742 -13.86 -3.72 -9.92
C ALA A 742 -14.07 -2.20 -9.74
N ASN A 743 -14.56 -1.78 -8.57
CA ASN A 743 -14.69 -0.37 -8.22
C ASN A 743 -13.32 0.30 -8.12
N SER A 744 -12.35 -0.32 -7.44
CA SER A 744 -10.98 0.19 -7.33
C SER A 744 -10.30 0.34 -8.70
N VAL A 745 -10.45 -0.65 -9.59
CA VAL A 745 -9.93 -0.56 -10.97
C VAL A 745 -10.60 0.59 -11.74
N SER A 746 -11.92 0.75 -11.62
CA SER A 746 -12.63 1.87 -12.26
C SER A 746 -12.13 3.23 -11.75
N THR A 747 -11.98 3.38 -10.43
CA THR A 747 -11.45 4.60 -9.82
C THR A 747 -10.01 4.86 -10.25
N THR A 748 -9.14 3.83 -10.28
CA THR A 748 -7.78 3.95 -10.77
C THR A 748 -7.74 4.45 -12.21
N LEU A 749 -8.53 3.87 -13.12
CA LEU A 749 -8.57 4.30 -14.52
C LEU A 749 -9.08 5.74 -14.68
N SER A 750 -10.10 6.13 -13.92
CA SER A 750 -10.61 7.51 -13.92
C SER A 750 -9.55 8.51 -13.43
N HIS A 751 -8.85 8.21 -12.34
CA HIS A 751 -7.80 9.06 -11.79
C HIS A 751 -6.53 9.07 -12.65
N LEU A 752 -6.20 7.98 -13.34
CA LEU A 752 -5.13 7.94 -14.35
C LEU A 752 -5.46 8.89 -15.52
N SER A 753 -6.70 8.85 -16.02
CA SER A 753 -7.14 9.76 -17.10
C SER A 753 -7.09 11.23 -16.67
N ALA A 754 -7.62 11.55 -15.48
CA ALA A 754 -7.57 12.89 -14.92
C ALA A 754 -6.14 13.37 -14.67
N THR A 755 -5.24 12.49 -14.18
CA THR A 755 -3.82 12.82 -14.01
C THR A 755 -3.19 13.24 -15.33
N CYS A 756 -3.49 12.52 -16.40
CA CYS A 756 -2.97 12.82 -17.73
C CYS A 756 -3.50 14.13 -18.32
N GLU A 757 -4.75 14.47 -18.07
CA GLU A 757 -5.32 15.76 -18.47
C GLU A 757 -4.70 16.91 -17.67
N LEU A 758 -4.63 16.77 -16.34
CA LEU A 758 -4.03 17.77 -15.45
C LEU A 758 -2.53 18.01 -15.74
N LEU A 759 -1.79 16.97 -16.14
CA LEU A 759 -0.40 17.10 -16.61
C LEU A 759 -0.32 17.96 -17.88
N ARG A 760 -1.20 17.74 -18.87
CA ARG A 760 -1.24 18.54 -20.10
C ARG A 760 -1.63 19.99 -19.85
N GLU A 761 -2.45 20.25 -18.83
CA GLU A 761 -2.83 21.60 -18.41
C GLU A 761 -1.74 22.32 -17.60
N GLY A 762 -0.69 21.62 -17.15
CA GLY A 762 0.36 22.18 -16.29
C GLY A 762 -0.03 22.27 -14.81
N ARG A 763 -1.14 21.64 -14.38
CA ARG A 763 -1.64 21.68 -13.00
C ARG A 763 -1.01 20.58 -12.14
N PHE A 764 0.31 20.66 -11.94
CA PHE A 764 1.11 19.56 -11.39
C PHE A 764 0.74 19.14 -9.96
N LYS A 765 0.34 20.07 -9.09
CA LYS A 765 -0.06 19.76 -7.70
C LYS A 765 -1.32 18.89 -7.66
N GLN A 766 -2.30 19.19 -8.52
CA GLN A 766 -3.53 18.41 -8.62
C GLN A 766 -3.29 17.08 -9.35
N ALA A 767 -2.43 17.09 -10.37
CA ALA A 767 -2.00 15.87 -11.04
C ALA A 767 -1.35 14.89 -10.05
N LEU A 768 -0.48 15.38 -9.16
CA LEU A 768 0.12 14.57 -8.10
C LEU A 768 -0.96 13.99 -7.16
N ALA A 769 -1.92 14.79 -6.73
CA ALA A 769 -3.01 14.33 -5.86
C ALA A 769 -3.86 13.22 -6.53
N SER A 770 -4.23 13.38 -7.80
CA SER A 770 -4.97 12.37 -8.55
C SER A 770 -4.12 11.10 -8.78
N ALA A 771 -2.83 11.25 -9.07
CA ALA A 771 -1.91 10.13 -9.25
C ALA A 771 -1.75 9.28 -7.97
N ARG A 772 -1.73 9.92 -6.79
CA ARG A 772 -1.71 9.22 -5.49
C ARG A 772 -2.93 8.33 -5.30
N VAL A 773 -4.12 8.85 -5.60
CA VAL A 773 -5.37 8.09 -5.49
C VAL A 773 -5.35 6.91 -6.46
N ALA A 774 -4.90 7.13 -7.69
CA ALA A 774 -4.77 6.07 -8.68
C ALA A 774 -3.85 4.93 -8.21
N GLU A 775 -2.67 5.26 -7.67
CA GLU A 775 -1.71 4.27 -7.16
C GLU A 775 -2.24 3.52 -5.94
N ASN A 776 -2.84 4.22 -4.97
CA ASN A 776 -3.37 3.57 -3.76
C ASN A 776 -4.52 2.60 -4.09
N GLU A 777 -5.46 3.00 -4.95
CA GLU A 777 -6.53 2.11 -5.39
C GLU A 777 -6.01 0.99 -6.31
N ALA A 778 -4.93 1.24 -7.08
CA ALA A 778 -4.27 0.20 -7.88
C ALA A 778 -3.66 -0.88 -6.99
N GLU A 779 -2.85 -0.49 -5.99
CA GLU A 779 -2.25 -1.40 -5.03
C GLU A 779 -3.31 -2.11 -4.20
N ARG A 780 -4.33 -1.40 -3.71
CA ARG A 780 -5.45 -1.98 -2.99
C ARG A 780 -6.15 -3.06 -3.81
N SER A 781 -6.41 -2.78 -5.09
CA SER A 781 -7.03 -3.75 -5.99
C SER A 781 -6.11 -4.95 -6.22
N PHE A 782 -4.79 -4.76 -6.35
CA PHE A 782 -3.84 -5.84 -6.61
C PHE A 782 -3.62 -6.75 -5.39
N PHE A 783 -3.60 -6.17 -4.19
CA PHE A 783 -3.35 -6.85 -2.91
C PHE A 783 -4.61 -7.17 -2.11
N GLU A 784 -5.79 -7.16 -2.74
CA GLU A 784 -7.05 -7.50 -2.06
C GLU A 784 -6.99 -8.92 -1.48
N LYS A 785 -7.20 -9.03 -0.15
CA LYS A 785 -7.06 -10.28 0.62
C LYS A 785 -7.88 -11.46 0.06
N SER A 786 -9.03 -11.17 -0.53
CA SER A 786 -9.94 -12.18 -1.09
C SER A 786 -9.41 -12.85 -2.37
N MET A 787 -8.54 -12.18 -3.13
CA MET A 787 -7.96 -12.73 -4.36
C MET A 787 -6.80 -13.71 -4.09
N VAL A 788 -6.06 -13.51 -3.00
CA VAL A 788 -4.93 -14.38 -2.61
C VAL A 788 -5.41 -15.66 -1.91
N GLY A 789 -6.47 -15.57 -1.10
CA GLY A 789 -6.92 -16.68 -0.23
C GLY A 789 -7.61 -17.86 -0.93
N GLN A 790 -8.00 -17.75 -2.20
CA GLN A 790 -8.84 -18.75 -2.88
C GLN A 790 -8.14 -19.53 -4.01
N LEU A 791 -6.83 -19.34 -4.21
CA LEU A 791 -6.06 -20.15 -5.16
C LEU A 791 -6.04 -21.65 -4.79
N TYR A 792 -6.45 -21.98 -3.56
CA TYR A 792 -6.32 -23.31 -2.95
C TYR A 792 -7.46 -24.30 -3.23
N PHE A 793 -8.48 -23.95 -4.03
CA PHE A 793 -9.57 -24.88 -4.37
C PHE A 793 -9.68 -25.14 -5.88
N PRO A 794 -8.88 -26.09 -6.42
CA PRO A 794 -9.03 -26.54 -7.79
C PRO A 794 -10.44 -27.10 -8.03
N ASP A 795 -10.98 -26.95 -9.25
CA ASP A 795 -12.32 -27.46 -9.59
C ASP A 795 -12.42 -28.98 -9.41
N GLU A 796 -11.30 -29.70 -9.49
CA GLU A 796 -11.17 -31.14 -9.18
C GLU A 796 -11.62 -31.48 -7.75
N HIS A 797 -11.29 -30.62 -6.79
CA HIS A 797 -11.67 -30.80 -5.39
C HIS A 797 -13.17 -30.52 -5.19
N LYS A 798 -13.76 -29.59 -5.94
CA LYS A 798 -15.22 -29.40 -5.94
C LYS A 798 -15.92 -30.67 -6.41
N VAL A 799 -15.48 -31.25 -7.53
CA VAL A 799 -16.05 -32.50 -8.05
C VAL A 799 -15.87 -33.64 -7.06
N ALA A 800 -14.69 -33.78 -6.44
CA ALA A 800 -14.41 -34.82 -5.45
C ALA A 800 -15.31 -34.73 -4.20
N VAL A 801 -15.71 -33.52 -3.78
CA VAL A 801 -16.63 -33.32 -2.65
C VAL A 801 -18.08 -33.66 -3.02
N TYR A 802 -18.51 -33.36 -4.25
CA TYR A 802 -19.89 -33.63 -4.68
C TYR A 802 -20.12 -35.06 -5.22
N LEU A 803 -19.07 -35.76 -5.66
CA LEU A 803 -19.16 -37.11 -6.23
C LEU A 803 -19.76 -38.16 -5.24
N PRO A 804 -19.39 -38.20 -3.95
CA PRO A 804 -19.98 -39.15 -2.99
C PRO A 804 -21.45 -38.87 -2.69
N LEU A 805 -21.89 -37.61 -2.77
CA LEU A 805 -23.28 -37.21 -2.54
C LEU A 805 -24.16 -37.55 -3.75
N LEU A 806 -23.66 -37.34 -4.97
CA LEU A 806 -24.41 -37.55 -6.21
C LEU A 806 -24.32 -38.99 -6.72
N GLY A 807 -23.27 -39.74 -6.41
CA GLY A 807 -23.04 -41.11 -6.89
C GLY A 807 -24.18 -42.09 -6.60
N PRO A 808 -24.68 -42.20 -5.35
CA PRO A 808 -25.77 -43.12 -5.00
C PRO A 808 -27.09 -42.87 -5.75
N ILE A 809 -27.36 -41.61 -6.11
CA ILE A 809 -28.57 -41.22 -6.83
C ILE A 809 -28.34 -41.27 -8.36
N GLY A 810 -27.16 -40.86 -8.82
CA GLY A 810 -26.79 -40.76 -10.23
C GLY A 810 -26.58 -42.12 -10.90
N VAL A 811 -25.92 -43.06 -10.24
CA VAL A 811 -25.60 -44.38 -10.83
C VAL A 811 -26.87 -45.17 -11.20
N PRO A 812 -27.89 -45.28 -10.32
CA PRO A 812 -29.17 -45.92 -10.67
C PRO A 812 -29.91 -45.17 -11.79
N LEU A 813 -29.89 -43.84 -11.80
CA LEU A 813 -30.59 -43.02 -12.78
C LEU A 813 -29.99 -43.15 -14.19
N VAL A 814 -28.66 -43.18 -14.28
CA VAL A 814 -27.92 -43.40 -15.54
C VAL A 814 -28.12 -44.83 -16.03
N MET A 815 -28.07 -45.83 -15.15
CA MET A 815 -28.38 -47.22 -15.52
C MET A 815 -29.82 -47.39 -16.02
N ALA A 816 -30.78 -46.69 -15.40
CA ALA A 816 -32.17 -46.67 -15.85
C ALA A 816 -32.29 -46.02 -17.23
N LEU A 817 -31.62 -44.89 -17.48
CA LEU A 817 -31.58 -44.22 -18.78
C LEU A 817 -30.97 -45.12 -19.88
N ILE A 818 -29.84 -45.78 -19.61
CA ILE A 818 -29.18 -46.68 -20.57
C ILE A 818 -30.06 -47.88 -20.91
N ARG A 819 -30.72 -48.48 -19.91
CA ARG A 819 -31.65 -49.61 -20.12
C ARG A 819 -32.87 -49.19 -20.95
N GLU A 820 -33.37 -47.99 -20.73
CA GLU A 820 -34.51 -47.48 -21.49
C GLU A 820 -34.13 -47.06 -22.91
N GLY A 821 -32.99 -46.38 -23.09
CA GLY A 821 -32.44 -46.04 -24.39
C GLY A 821 -32.16 -47.27 -25.25
N ARG A 822 -31.56 -48.32 -24.69
CA ARG A 822 -31.37 -49.60 -25.39
C ARG A 822 -32.70 -50.23 -25.80
N ARG A 823 -33.74 -50.17 -24.95
CA ARG A 823 -35.07 -50.68 -25.28
C ARG A 823 -35.75 -49.88 -26.39
N VAL A 824 -35.69 -48.55 -26.35
CA VAL A 824 -36.24 -47.69 -27.40
C VAL A 824 -35.52 -47.94 -28.73
N ILE A 825 -34.20 -48.09 -28.73
CA ILE A 825 -33.42 -48.43 -29.94
C ILE A 825 -33.82 -49.80 -30.49
N LEU A 826 -34.00 -50.81 -29.63
CA LEU A 826 -34.48 -52.14 -30.06
C LEU A 826 -35.90 -52.09 -30.61
N ALA A 827 -36.80 -51.31 -30.00
CA ALA A 827 -38.16 -51.10 -30.48
C ALA A 827 -38.21 -50.34 -31.81
N MET A 828 -37.33 -49.34 -32.00
CA MET A 828 -37.17 -48.64 -33.28
C MET A 828 -36.59 -49.54 -34.37
N ARG A 829 -35.63 -50.41 -34.03
CA ARG A 829 -35.10 -51.42 -34.98
C ARG A 829 -36.17 -52.45 -35.37
N GLN A 830 -37.00 -52.91 -34.44
CA GLN A 830 -38.13 -53.79 -34.75
C GLN A 830 -39.21 -53.12 -35.61
N ARG A 831 -39.42 -51.80 -35.46
CA ARG A 831 -40.31 -51.00 -36.33
C ARG A 831 -39.73 -50.66 -37.71
N ARG A 832 -38.41 -50.78 -37.90
CA ARG A 832 -37.73 -50.63 -39.21
C ARG A 832 -37.63 -51.93 -40.00
N ILE A 833 -37.83 -53.08 -39.34
CA ILE A 833 -37.74 -54.43 -39.93
C ILE A 833 -39.14 -54.98 -40.28
N ARG A 834 -40.20 -54.36 -39.77
CA ARG A 834 -41.56 -54.41 -40.34
C ARG A 834 -41.73 -53.27 -41.32
#